data_AF-A0A951I305-F1
#
_entry.id   AF-A0A951I305-F1
#
_cell.length_a   1.000
_cell.length_b   1.000
_cell.length_c   1.000
_cell.angle_alpha   90.00
_cell.angle_beta   90.00
_cell.angle_gamma   90.00
#
_symmetry.space_group_name_H-M   'P 1'
#
loop_
_entity.id
_entity.type
_entity.pdbx_description
1 polymer ?
#
loop_
_entity_poly.entity_id
_entity_poly.type
_entity_poly.pdbx_seq_one_letter_code
_entity_poly.pdbx_strand_id
1 'polypeptide(L)'
;MNNRHRTVLPLMIFVLLTLFVGAESARAQSAPTVRLVLPERFRVLTGQYFDLRCEAEGLSSPKARVQLSVLNENGSEALNYTGALEATSDNDNNPNNIDRAWTYRKVNFQTPGLKTIQAIVVDGHHIYGVATQISVQDFNLQAQKSIILFLGDAMGTAYRDASRIVAQSTAGRFREGWFDELQQMDQMPVTGMSMTYSLDNIVPDSANTGSAWTTGNKTINGALNVFPDNNDFRYSAQNQQATKQYALDNPRVETLWQYLRRRYGYKTGIVTTSDITDATPAAEGAHTITRNLLKEIARQYVDGTVTQGTQFDVMLGGGLENFNARTAANSGDTRNLLTELTNAGFTSVANRTQLNAVSEANPPSRLVGLFRTSNMNVAYDKLNLTRPADEPAPDFGGFTDQPFLDEMTRKAIAVLHKGNAPFILMVEGASIDKQSHPNYAAGQIWDNIEFDKAVGVGRAYLNTSANSRANTLVLCTADHDQSMSIIGAVDTQVTNAVQNVYATLPYPNANRGQGNIGVENRVGETSGFPDYQDANSDRYPENTNRVRLKVGYRTGDHTGSSVPVTAEGAGALLFYGYYDQTDIFFKMARALTLNTQALDNALDYKRSVDVPYFTPAIQLREKPGEVEIQLKNGPLVKPRLLTDADGCGDEEQSSKP
;
A
#
# COMPACT_ATOMS: atom_id res chain seq x y z
N MET A 1 -34.76 49.97 -23.26
CA MET A 1 -34.85 51.43 -23.50
C MET A 1 -33.51 52.02 -23.09
N ASN A 2 -32.56 52.16 -24.04
CA ASN A 2 -32.34 53.28 -24.97
C ASN A 2 -31.70 54.51 -24.32
N ASN A 3 -30.40 54.72 -24.61
CA ASN A 3 -29.79 55.93 -25.18
C ASN A 3 -28.30 55.62 -25.43
N ARG A 4 -27.86 55.25 -26.65
CA ARG A 4 -27.56 56.07 -27.83
C ARG A 4 -26.64 57.28 -27.57
N HIS A 5 -25.37 57.13 -27.92
CA HIS A 5 -24.70 58.10 -28.80
C HIS A 5 -23.90 57.36 -29.87
N ARG A 6 -24.26 57.65 -31.13
CA ARG A 6 -23.50 57.37 -32.35
C ARG A 6 -22.82 58.67 -32.78
N THR A 7 -21.59 58.59 -33.25
CA THR A 7 -21.06 59.48 -34.29
C THR A 7 -20.14 58.66 -35.18
N VAL A 8 -20.20 58.91 -36.49
CA VAL A 8 -19.75 58.03 -37.57
C VAL A 8 -18.79 58.80 -38.49
N LEU A 9 -17.87 58.04 -39.12
CA LEU A 9 -17.05 58.26 -40.33
C LEU A 9 -15.61 58.81 -40.16
N PRO A 10 -14.65 58.48 -41.07
CA PRO A 10 -14.66 57.47 -42.15
C PRO A 10 -13.44 56.51 -42.17
N LEU A 11 -13.64 55.44 -42.93
CA LEU A 11 -12.66 54.46 -43.41
C LEU A 11 -11.53 55.13 -44.21
N MET A 12 -10.27 54.90 -43.82
CA MET A 12 -9.11 55.08 -44.69
C MET A 12 -8.28 53.80 -44.68
N ILE A 13 -8.34 53.08 -45.80
CA ILE A 13 -7.52 51.92 -46.11
C ILE A 13 -6.10 52.44 -46.41
N PHE A 14 -5.14 52.12 -45.55
CA PHE A 14 -3.72 52.20 -45.89
C PHE A 14 -3.19 50.79 -46.08
N VAL A 15 -2.99 50.42 -47.36
CA VAL A 15 -2.14 49.29 -47.75
C VAL A 15 -0.71 49.73 -47.48
N LEU A 16 -0.13 49.31 -46.37
CA LEU A 16 1.30 49.44 -46.13
C LEU A 16 1.97 48.14 -46.58
N LEU A 17 2.53 48.19 -47.79
CA LEU A 17 3.40 47.16 -48.34
C LEU A 17 4.75 47.25 -47.60
N THR A 18 4.88 46.59 -46.46
CA THR A 18 6.19 46.42 -45.80
C THR A 18 6.97 45.31 -46.50
N LEU A 19 7.98 45.73 -47.25
CA LEU A 19 9.06 44.89 -47.78
C LEU A 19 9.65 44.03 -46.65
N PHE A 20 9.61 42.71 -46.85
CA PHE A 20 10.46 41.75 -46.16
C PHE A 20 11.92 42.09 -46.48
N VAL A 21 12.62 42.69 -45.51
CA VAL A 21 14.08 42.58 -45.42
C VAL A 21 14.34 41.58 -44.31
N GLY A 22 14.92 40.45 -44.69
CA GLY A 22 15.21 39.33 -43.79
C GLY A 22 16.08 39.78 -42.62
N ALA A 23 15.48 39.80 -41.43
CA ALA A 23 16.20 39.48 -40.23
C ALA A 23 15.74 38.07 -39.85
N GLU A 24 16.55 37.07 -40.21
CA GLU A 24 16.54 35.83 -39.45
C GLU A 24 16.86 36.24 -38.02
N SER A 25 15.82 36.38 -37.20
CA SER A 25 15.99 36.37 -35.76
C SER A 25 16.54 34.98 -35.44
N ALA A 26 17.86 34.87 -35.33
CA ALA A 26 18.49 33.75 -34.65
C ALA A 26 17.79 33.65 -33.30
N ARG A 27 16.91 32.67 -33.14
CA ARG A 27 16.38 32.32 -31.83
C ARG A 27 17.62 31.96 -31.02
N ALA A 28 17.99 32.83 -30.09
CA ALA A 28 19.02 32.50 -29.11
C ALA A 28 18.60 31.18 -28.47
N GLN A 29 19.44 30.15 -28.65
CA GLN A 29 19.25 28.87 -27.99
C GLN A 29 19.16 29.16 -26.49
N SER A 30 18.15 28.63 -25.80
CA SER A 30 18.03 28.76 -24.36
C SER A 30 19.32 28.25 -23.70
N ALA A 31 19.74 28.91 -22.62
CA ALA A 31 20.92 28.48 -21.88
C ALA A 31 20.79 27.00 -21.49
N PRO A 32 21.87 26.20 -21.57
CA PRO A 32 21.81 24.78 -21.23
C PRO A 32 21.34 24.55 -19.81
N THR A 33 20.52 23.53 -19.62
CA THR A 33 20.00 23.11 -18.31
C THR A 33 20.84 21.96 -17.80
N VAL A 34 21.13 21.93 -16.50
CA VAL A 34 21.79 20.79 -15.84
C VAL A 34 21.00 20.45 -14.59
N ARG A 35 20.65 19.16 -14.42
CA ARG A 35 19.89 18.67 -13.27
C ARG A 35 20.46 17.38 -12.70
N LEU A 36 20.34 17.23 -11.39
CA LEU A 36 20.50 15.96 -10.70
C LEU A 36 19.12 15.31 -10.59
N VAL A 37 18.96 14.07 -11.07
CA VAL A 37 17.69 13.35 -11.08
C VAL A 37 17.48 12.68 -9.73
N LEU A 38 17.09 13.49 -8.75
CA LEU A 38 16.71 13.09 -7.40
C LEU A 38 15.52 13.95 -6.94
N PRO A 39 14.55 13.39 -6.21
CA PRO A 39 13.45 14.17 -5.65
C PRO A 39 13.96 15.13 -4.57
N GLU A 40 13.17 16.15 -4.27
CA GLU A 40 13.40 16.99 -3.10
C GLU A 40 13.35 16.14 -1.82
N ARG A 41 14.22 16.45 -0.85
CA ARG A 41 14.32 15.71 0.42
C ARG A 41 14.66 14.23 0.25
N PHE A 42 15.49 13.89 -0.74
CA PHE A 42 15.98 12.54 -0.93
C PHE A 42 16.73 12.04 0.32
N ARG A 43 16.34 10.88 0.82
CA ARG A 43 16.88 10.25 2.03
C ARG A 43 17.25 8.80 1.75
N VAL A 44 18.37 8.35 2.32
CA VAL A 44 18.83 6.96 2.23
C VAL A 44 19.43 6.50 3.55
N LEU A 45 19.49 5.20 3.79
CA LEU A 45 20.24 4.61 4.91
C LEU A 45 21.73 4.53 4.59
N THR A 46 22.57 4.45 5.62
CA THR A 46 23.98 4.10 5.44
C THR A 46 24.13 2.76 4.70
N GLY A 47 24.92 2.75 3.64
CA GLY A 47 25.18 1.59 2.79
C GLY A 47 24.04 1.17 1.85
N GLN A 48 22.92 1.92 1.77
CA GLN A 48 21.84 1.68 0.82
C GLN A 48 22.28 2.09 -0.59
N TYR A 49 22.01 1.23 -1.58
CA TYR A 49 22.32 1.54 -2.97
C TYR A 49 21.27 2.46 -3.59
N PHE A 50 21.73 3.42 -4.38
CA PHE A 50 20.90 4.16 -5.32
C PHE A 50 21.73 4.54 -6.55
N ASP A 51 21.08 4.89 -7.65
CA ASP A 51 21.76 5.40 -8.84
C ASP A 51 21.75 6.93 -8.82
N LEU A 52 22.91 7.54 -9.01
CA LEU A 52 23.06 8.99 -9.10
C LEU A 52 23.13 9.38 -10.57
N ARG A 53 22.16 10.17 -11.04
CA ARG A 53 22.09 10.61 -12.43
C ARG A 53 22.16 12.11 -12.55
N CYS A 54 23.01 12.58 -13.47
CA CYS A 54 23.07 13.96 -13.92
C CYS A 54 22.65 14.03 -15.38
N GLU A 55 21.76 14.96 -15.71
CA GLU A 55 21.31 15.23 -17.07
C GLU A 55 21.63 16.66 -17.44
N ALA A 56 22.00 16.87 -18.70
CA ALA A 56 22.23 18.18 -19.26
C ALA A 56 21.64 18.27 -20.66
N GLU A 57 20.91 19.35 -20.94
CA GLU A 57 20.20 19.56 -22.20
C GLU A 57 20.67 20.86 -22.87
N GLY A 58 20.66 20.88 -24.20
CA GLY A 58 21.00 22.09 -24.96
C GLY A 58 22.49 22.40 -25.05
N LEU A 59 23.38 21.45 -24.77
CA LEU A 59 24.83 21.68 -24.72
C LEU A 59 25.38 22.17 -26.07
N SER A 60 26.49 22.92 -26.01
CA SER A 60 27.15 23.42 -27.23
C SER A 60 28.09 22.40 -27.89
N SER A 61 28.33 21.26 -27.23
CA SER A 61 29.32 20.27 -27.67
C SER A 61 28.97 18.85 -27.25
N PRO A 62 29.13 17.86 -28.15
CA PRO A 62 28.96 16.46 -27.82
C PRO A 62 30.19 15.90 -27.10
N LYS A 63 31.17 16.72 -26.71
CA LYS A 63 32.31 16.28 -25.88
C LYS A 63 32.15 16.69 -24.42
N ALA A 64 30.95 17.08 -24.01
CA ALA A 64 30.72 17.50 -22.64
C ALA A 64 31.03 16.37 -21.65
N ARG A 65 31.60 16.78 -20.52
CA ARG A 65 32.01 15.94 -19.40
C ARG A 65 31.34 16.42 -18.12
N VAL A 66 31.09 15.50 -17.19
CA VAL A 66 30.62 15.82 -15.85
C VAL A 66 31.71 15.50 -14.82
N GLN A 67 31.85 16.38 -13.83
CA GLN A 67 32.55 16.11 -12.59
C GLN A 67 31.50 16.08 -11.48
N LEU A 68 31.38 14.94 -10.80
CA LEU A 68 30.55 14.79 -9.61
C LEU A 68 31.43 14.75 -8.36
N SER A 69 31.15 15.67 -7.43
CA SER A 69 31.74 15.67 -6.09
C SER A 69 30.66 15.53 -5.03
N VAL A 70 30.96 14.80 -3.97
CA VAL A 70 30.11 14.74 -2.78
C VAL A 70 30.86 15.35 -1.61
N LEU A 71 30.23 16.29 -0.93
CA LEU A 71 30.80 16.98 0.24
C LEU A 71 30.00 16.60 1.50
N ASN A 72 30.72 16.40 2.60
CA ASN A 72 30.12 16.34 3.94
C ASN A 72 29.68 17.74 4.39
N GLU A 73 28.92 17.82 5.49
CA GLU A 73 28.48 19.09 6.10
C GLU A 73 29.63 20.07 6.40
N ASN A 74 30.79 19.55 6.79
CA ASN A 74 31.98 20.36 7.06
C ASN A 74 32.77 20.76 5.78
N GLY A 75 32.22 20.49 4.59
CA GLY A 75 32.85 20.78 3.30
C GLY A 75 33.97 19.81 2.91
N SER A 76 34.31 18.83 3.76
CA SER A 76 35.28 17.80 3.37
C SER A 76 34.72 16.92 2.27
N GLU A 77 35.57 16.58 1.31
CA GLU A 77 35.21 15.69 0.21
C GLU A 77 34.92 14.28 0.76
N ALA A 78 33.70 13.82 0.52
CA ALA A 78 33.23 12.50 0.91
C ALA A 78 33.62 11.45 -0.16
N LEU A 79 33.38 11.75 -1.44
CA LEU A 79 33.65 10.86 -2.57
C LEU A 79 33.86 11.67 -3.86
N ASN A 80 34.83 11.24 -4.67
CA ASN A 80 35.02 11.67 -6.06
C ASN A 80 34.73 10.49 -6.99
N TYR A 81 33.73 10.64 -7.87
CA TYR A 81 33.43 9.61 -8.86
C TYR A 81 34.06 9.95 -10.21
N THR A 82 35.08 9.18 -10.58
CA THR A 82 35.72 9.22 -11.91
C THR A 82 35.52 7.91 -12.69
N GLY A 83 34.45 7.15 -12.35
CA GLY A 83 34.15 5.82 -12.87
C GLY A 83 33.35 5.78 -14.18
N ALA A 84 33.32 4.59 -14.80
CA ALA A 84 32.72 4.35 -16.12
C ALA A 84 31.28 4.86 -16.20
N LEU A 85 31.11 5.78 -17.13
CA LEU A 85 29.97 6.64 -17.29
C LEU A 85 29.02 5.97 -18.30
N GLU A 86 27.82 5.58 -17.87
CA GLU A 86 26.74 5.35 -18.85
C GLU A 86 26.37 6.72 -19.41
N ALA A 87 27.02 7.09 -20.52
CA ALA A 87 26.76 8.32 -21.24
C ALA A 87 25.85 8.03 -22.43
N THR A 88 24.61 8.50 -22.35
CA THR A 88 23.72 8.53 -23.53
C THR A 88 23.88 9.87 -24.24
N SER A 89 23.86 9.85 -25.56
CA SER A 89 23.91 11.05 -26.41
C SER A 89 22.55 11.27 -27.06
N ASP A 90 22.00 12.48 -26.92
CA ASP A 90 20.77 12.95 -27.57
C ASP A 90 19.54 12.07 -27.21
N ASN A 91 18.96 12.39 -26.05
CA ASN A 91 17.91 11.63 -25.39
C ASN A 91 16.51 12.17 -25.68
N ASP A 92 16.33 13.41 -26.15
CA ASP A 92 15.03 13.99 -26.51
C ASP A 92 14.64 13.83 -28.01
N ASN A 93 15.56 13.27 -28.83
CA ASN A 93 15.36 13.04 -30.28
C ASN A 93 15.19 14.34 -31.07
N ASN A 94 15.60 15.47 -30.50
CA ASN A 94 15.68 16.74 -31.18
C ASN A 94 17.13 16.93 -31.69
N PRO A 95 17.37 16.79 -33.00
CA PRO A 95 18.73 16.86 -33.55
C PRO A 95 19.35 18.27 -33.44
N ASN A 96 18.59 19.25 -32.93
CA ASN A 96 19.00 20.65 -32.81
C ASN A 96 19.60 21.01 -31.44
N ASN A 97 19.57 20.10 -30.45
CA ASN A 97 20.26 20.23 -29.17
C ASN A 97 21.14 19.02 -28.91
N ILE A 98 22.17 19.24 -28.10
CA ILE A 98 23.06 18.18 -27.65
C ILE A 98 22.73 17.89 -26.20
N ASP A 99 22.13 16.73 -25.97
CA ASP A 99 21.77 16.31 -24.62
C ASP A 99 22.66 15.16 -24.17
N ARG A 100 22.93 15.12 -22.87
CA ARG A 100 23.71 14.06 -22.24
C ARG A 100 23.14 13.69 -20.89
N ALA A 101 23.14 12.39 -20.62
CA ALA A 101 22.92 11.88 -19.28
C ALA A 101 24.14 11.10 -18.82
N TRP A 102 24.38 11.12 -17.52
CA TRP A 102 25.47 10.44 -16.85
C TRP A 102 24.94 9.76 -15.61
N THR A 103 24.95 8.43 -15.61
CA THR A 103 24.44 7.65 -14.48
C THR A 103 25.55 6.87 -13.80
N TYR A 104 25.68 7.06 -12.49
CA TYR A 104 26.56 6.31 -11.60
C TYR A 104 25.71 5.32 -10.83
N ARG A 105 25.90 4.03 -11.11
CA ARG A 105 25.08 2.96 -10.53
C ARG A 105 25.57 2.57 -9.14
N LYS A 106 24.65 2.22 -8.24
CA LYS A 106 24.93 1.68 -6.89
C LYS A 106 25.82 2.57 -6.00
N VAL A 107 25.65 3.89 -6.11
CA VAL A 107 26.19 4.86 -5.16
C VAL A 107 25.64 4.56 -3.76
N ASN A 108 26.49 4.74 -2.74
CA ASN A 108 26.12 4.59 -1.34
C ASN A 108 27.08 5.38 -0.44
N PHE A 109 26.62 5.68 0.78
CA PHE A 109 27.41 6.39 1.78
C PHE A 109 27.53 5.55 3.05
N GLN A 110 28.75 5.47 3.59
CA GLN A 110 29.02 4.73 4.82
C GLN A 110 28.87 5.58 6.08
N THR A 111 28.88 6.91 5.95
CA THR A 111 28.77 7.85 7.07
C THR A 111 27.43 8.59 7.02
N PRO A 112 26.72 8.70 8.15
CA PRO A 112 25.47 9.44 8.22
C PRO A 112 25.69 10.96 8.09
N GLY A 113 24.59 11.71 8.04
CA GLY A 113 24.55 13.17 7.96
C GLY A 113 24.15 13.69 6.59
N LEU A 114 24.04 15.00 6.47
CA LEU A 114 23.75 15.65 5.20
C LEU A 114 24.95 15.55 4.26
N LYS A 115 24.67 15.27 2.99
CA LYS A 115 25.66 15.26 1.92
C LYS A 115 25.23 16.26 0.85
N THR A 116 26.16 17.11 0.41
CA THR A 116 25.95 17.98 -0.75
C THR A 116 26.52 17.28 -1.97
N ILE A 117 25.66 16.94 -2.94
CA ILE A 117 26.08 16.42 -4.23
C ILE A 117 26.17 17.58 -5.19
N GLN A 118 27.33 17.75 -5.83
CA GLN A 118 27.56 18.78 -6.84
C GLN A 118 27.88 18.12 -8.17
N ALA A 119 27.27 18.63 -9.24
CA ALA A 119 27.60 18.29 -10.61
C ALA A 119 28.10 19.52 -11.35
N ILE A 120 29.29 19.40 -11.92
CA ILE A 120 29.89 20.40 -12.79
C ILE A 120 29.99 19.81 -14.19
N VAL A 121 29.23 20.36 -15.13
CA VAL A 121 29.25 19.98 -16.54
C VAL A 121 30.08 20.98 -17.33
N VAL A 122 31.01 20.47 -18.13
CA VAL A 122 31.89 21.29 -18.98
C VAL A 122 31.70 20.83 -20.42
N ASP A 123 31.19 21.69 -21.30
CA ASP A 123 30.99 21.41 -22.73
C ASP A 123 32.14 21.92 -23.63
N GLY A 124 33.18 22.50 -23.03
CA GLY A 124 34.37 22.99 -23.71
C GLY A 124 34.39 24.52 -23.87
N HIS A 125 33.23 25.17 -23.87
CA HIS A 125 33.12 26.64 -23.89
C HIS A 125 32.55 27.19 -22.59
N HIS A 126 31.74 26.40 -21.90
CA HIS A 126 31.01 26.80 -20.71
C HIS A 126 31.15 25.78 -19.59
N ILE A 127 30.89 26.27 -18.36
CA ILE A 127 30.82 25.47 -17.14
C ILE A 127 29.45 25.70 -16.52
N TYR A 128 28.74 24.61 -16.26
CA TYR A 128 27.43 24.61 -15.63
C TYR A 128 27.51 23.84 -14.32
N GLY A 129 26.89 24.35 -13.27
CA GLY A 129 26.93 23.76 -11.94
C GLY A 129 25.53 23.59 -11.37
N VAL A 130 25.25 22.43 -10.81
CA VAL A 130 24.06 22.18 -9.98
C VAL A 130 24.47 21.48 -8.70
N ALA A 131 23.76 21.76 -7.61
CA ALA A 131 23.97 21.06 -6.35
C ALA A 131 22.63 20.69 -5.71
N THR A 132 22.59 19.56 -5.03
CA THR A 132 21.46 19.16 -4.19
C THR A 132 21.96 18.59 -2.87
N GLN A 133 21.12 18.63 -1.85
CA GLN A 133 21.41 18.01 -0.56
C GLN A 133 20.57 16.76 -0.38
N ILE A 134 21.22 15.72 0.13
CA ILE A 134 20.57 14.48 0.52
C ILE A 134 20.86 14.21 2.01
N SER A 135 20.02 13.40 2.64
CA SER A 135 20.26 12.98 4.02
C SER A 135 20.56 11.49 4.10
N VAL A 136 21.71 11.15 4.69
CA VAL A 136 22.09 9.77 4.97
C VAL A 136 21.76 9.47 6.44
N GLN A 137 20.77 8.60 6.63
CA GLN A 137 20.29 8.18 7.93
C GLN A 137 21.15 7.03 8.46
N ASP A 138 21.57 7.12 9.72
CA ASP A 138 22.35 6.06 10.34
C ASP A 138 21.54 4.77 10.44
N PHE A 139 22.14 3.67 10.01
CA PHE A 139 21.59 2.33 10.17
C PHE A 139 22.65 1.39 10.73
N ASN A 140 22.49 1.04 12.00
CA ASN A 140 23.29 0.05 12.69
C ASN A 140 22.40 -0.98 13.37
N LEU A 141 22.29 -2.17 12.77
CA LEU A 141 21.42 -3.24 13.25
C LEU A 141 21.81 -3.65 14.67
N GLN A 142 20.92 -3.45 15.64
CA GLN A 142 21.19 -3.81 17.04
C GLN A 142 20.76 -5.23 17.37
N ALA A 143 19.65 -5.68 16.78
CA ALA A 143 19.10 -7.01 16.95
C ALA A 143 18.43 -7.48 15.65
N GLN A 144 18.52 -8.78 15.38
CA GLN A 144 17.87 -9.42 14.23
C GLN A 144 16.36 -9.56 14.48
N LYS A 145 15.65 -8.42 14.40
CA LYS A 145 14.18 -8.36 14.51
C LYS A 145 13.52 -8.61 13.16
N SER A 146 12.31 -9.14 13.16
CA SER A 146 11.48 -9.33 11.97
C SER A 146 10.45 -8.23 11.78
N ILE A 147 9.97 -8.04 10.55
CA ILE A 147 8.91 -7.10 10.21
C ILE A 147 7.83 -7.84 9.42
N ILE A 148 6.57 -7.67 9.81
CA ILE A 148 5.40 -8.07 9.04
C ILE A 148 4.59 -6.81 8.74
N LEU A 149 4.49 -6.49 7.46
CA LEU A 149 3.79 -5.33 6.93
C LEU A 149 2.49 -5.79 6.24
N PHE A 150 1.35 -5.45 6.82
CA PHE A 150 0.02 -5.72 6.27
C PHE A 150 -0.51 -4.49 5.52
N LEU A 151 -0.82 -4.64 4.23
CA LEU A 151 -1.37 -3.60 3.36
C LEU A 151 -2.80 -3.95 2.93
N GLY A 152 -3.78 -3.16 3.34
CA GLY A 152 -5.09 -3.18 2.71
C GLY A 152 -5.09 -2.18 1.57
N ASP A 153 -5.02 -2.64 0.31
CA ASP A 153 -4.99 -1.74 -0.86
C ASP A 153 -6.29 -0.91 -0.90
N ALA A 154 -6.18 0.41 -0.99
CA ALA A 154 -7.27 1.39 -0.84
C ALA A 154 -8.03 1.38 0.52
N MET A 155 -7.49 0.75 1.58
CA MET A 155 -8.17 0.58 2.86
C MET A 155 -8.12 1.84 3.74
N GLY A 156 -8.81 2.90 3.32
CA GLY A 156 -9.01 4.08 4.17
C GLY A 156 -9.92 3.84 5.36
N THR A 157 -10.18 4.89 6.14
CA THR A 157 -10.88 4.79 7.43
C THR A 157 -12.30 4.24 7.27
N ALA A 158 -13.04 4.70 6.26
CA ALA A 158 -14.39 4.21 5.98
C ALA A 158 -14.41 2.72 5.63
N TYR A 159 -13.36 2.21 5.00
CA TYR A 159 -13.22 0.81 4.62
C TYR A 159 -13.04 -0.07 5.85
N ARG A 160 -12.19 0.36 6.79
CA ARG A 160 -12.00 -0.31 8.10
C ARG A 160 -13.30 -0.30 8.90
N ASP A 161 -13.96 0.84 9.01
CA ASP A 161 -15.19 0.96 9.79
C ASP A 161 -16.33 0.12 9.19
N ALA A 162 -16.51 0.14 7.86
CA ALA A 162 -17.53 -0.66 7.19
C ALA A 162 -17.30 -2.16 7.41
N SER A 163 -16.06 -2.63 7.29
CA SER A 163 -15.75 -4.04 7.54
C SER A 163 -15.92 -4.43 8.99
N ARG A 164 -15.58 -3.55 9.95
CA ARG A 164 -15.86 -3.75 11.39
C ARG A 164 -17.35 -3.91 11.64
N ILE A 165 -18.17 -3.00 11.12
CA ILE A 165 -19.63 -3.03 11.29
C ILE A 165 -20.23 -4.33 10.73
N VAL A 166 -19.83 -4.73 9.51
CA VAL A 166 -20.34 -5.95 8.86
C VAL A 166 -19.86 -7.22 9.58
N ALA A 167 -18.58 -7.30 9.96
CA ALA A 167 -18.03 -8.47 10.65
C ALA A 167 -18.67 -8.74 12.01
N GLN A 168 -19.14 -7.70 12.70
CA GLN A 168 -19.73 -7.82 14.03
C GLN A 168 -21.26 -7.97 13.98
N SER A 169 -21.93 -7.36 12.99
CA SER A 169 -23.37 -7.56 12.78
C SER A 169 -23.73 -8.99 12.37
N THR A 170 -22.91 -9.64 11.56
CA THR A 170 -23.18 -11.00 11.04
C THR A 170 -23.14 -12.12 12.10
N ALA A 171 -22.60 -11.84 13.28
CA ALA A 171 -22.48 -12.81 14.38
C ALA A 171 -23.40 -12.51 15.59
N GLY A 172 -24.32 -11.56 15.48
CA GLY A 172 -25.15 -11.13 16.63
C GLY A 172 -24.35 -10.44 17.74
N ARG A 173 -23.15 -9.94 17.40
CA ARG A 173 -22.21 -9.25 18.30
C ARG A 173 -22.38 -7.74 18.28
N PHE A 174 -23.31 -7.22 17.46
CA PHE A 174 -23.69 -5.82 17.45
C PHE A 174 -24.96 -5.62 18.28
N ARG A 175 -24.89 -4.84 19.36
CA ARG A 175 -26.00 -4.62 20.30
C ARG A 175 -25.91 -3.21 20.87
N GLU A 176 -27.01 -2.45 20.84
CA GLU A 176 -27.09 -1.09 21.42
C GLU A 176 -26.00 -0.12 20.91
N GLY A 177 -25.54 -0.29 19.66
CA GLY A 177 -24.46 0.51 19.09
C GLY A 177 -23.04 0.05 19.44
N TRP A 178 -22.89 -1.05 20.19
CA TRP A 178 -21.62 -1.63 20.61
C TRP A 178 -21.27 -2.90 19.85
N PHE A 179 -19.96 -3.19 19.76
CA PHE A 179 -19.43 -4.46 19.28
C PHE A 179 -18.83 -5.25 20.46
N ASP A 180 -19.05 -6.56 20.51
CA ASP A 180 -18.45 -7.42 21.56
C ASP A 180 -16.91 -7.47 21.45
N GLU A 181 -16.35 -7.34 20.24
CA GLU A 181 -14.90 -7.37 19.99
C GLU A 181 -14.48 -6.42 18.86
N LEU A 182 -13.29 -5.82 18.97
CA LEU A 182 -12.65 -5.06 17.90
C LEU A 182 -12.00 -5.98 16.86
N GLN A 183 -11.83 -5.49 15.62
CA GLN A 183 -11.03 -6.19 14.60
C GLN A 183 -9.55 -6.30 15.02
N GLN A 184 -8.81 -7.25 14.43
CA GLN A 184 -7.41 -7.50 14.79
C GLN A 184 -6.53 -6.27 14.57
N MET A 185 -6.73 -5.55 13.47
CA MET A 185 -6.02 -4.30 13.19
C MET A 185 -6.36 -3.16 14.16
N ASP A 186 -7.54 -3.18 14.78
CA ASP A 186 -7.98 -2.14 15.75
C ASP A 186 -7.54 -2.44 17.18
N GLN A 187 -7.18 -3.70 17.47
CA GLN A 187 -6.64 -4.10 18.77
C GLN A 187 -5.14 -3.82 18.91
N MET A 188 -4.48 -3.29 17.87
CA MET A 188 -3.09 -2.87 17.93
C MET A 188 -2.96 -1.59 18.79
N PRO A 189 -1.98 -1.50 19.70
CA PRO A 189 -1.93 -0.46 20.72
C PRO A 189 -1.49 0.93 20.22
N VAL A 190 -0.94 1.02 19.00
CA VAL A 190 -0.46 2.28 18.42
C VAL A 190 -1.20 2.58 17.14
N THR A 191 -1.66 3.82 17.01
CA THR A 191 -2.34 4.36 15.82
C THR A 191 -1.66 5.63 15.33
N GLY A 192 -1.59 5.79 14.02
CA GLY A 192 -1.13 6.98 13.31
C GLY A 192 -1.85 7.16 11.97
N MET A 193 -1.41 8.13 11.19
CA MET A 193 -1.95 8.46 9.87
C MET A 193 -0.80 8.74 8.90
N SER A 194 -0.93 8.24 7.67
CA SER A 194 0.06 8.38 6.61
C SER A 194 -0.47 9.21 5.43
N MET A 195 0.29 10.22 5.00
CA MET A 195 -0.02 11.04 3.83
C MET A 195 0.54 10.44 2.53
N THR A 196 -0.30 10.27 1.52
CA THR A 196 -0.08 9.32 0.41
C THR A 196 0.19 9.95 -0.96
N TYR A 197 0.18 11.28 -1.09
CA TYR A 197 0.43 11.96 -2.38
C TYR A 197 1.74 11.50 -3.05
N SER A 198 1.78 11.45 -4.39
CA SER A 198 2.98 11.08 -5.16
C SER A 198 3.87 12.31 -5.44
N LEU A 199 4.91 12.14 -6.27
CA LEU A 199 5.75 13.23 -6.74
C LEU A 199 5.02 14.13 -7.77
N ASP A 200 4.08 13.59 -8.54
CA ASP A 200 3.41 14.25 -9.67
C ASP A 200 1.89 14.38 -9.52
N ASN A 201 1.28 13.73 -8.52
CA ASN A 201 -0.16 13.68 -8.31
C ASN A 201 -0.54 13.78 -6.83
N ILE A 202 -1.61 14.53 -6.54
CA ILE A 202 -2.24 14.57 -5.20
C ILE A 202 -2.93 13.24 -4.89
N VAL A 203 -3.54 12.63 -5.91
CA VAL A 203 -4.17 11.30 -5.82
C VAL A 203 -3.15 10.28 -6.36
N PRO A 204 -2.58 9.45 -5.48
CA PRO A 204 -1.56 8.48 -5.88
C PRO A 204 -2.15 7.23 -6.55
N ASP A 205 -1.28 6.43 -7.15
CA ASP A 205 -1.51 5.00 -7.40
C ASP A 205 -0.74 4.08 -6.42
N SER A 206 -0.93 2.77 -6.51
CA SER A 206 -0.25 1.78 -5.66
C SER A 206 1.27 1.67 -5.91
N ALA A 207 1.77 2.02 -7.11
CA ALA A 207 3.19 1.88 -7.43
C ALA A 207 4.08 2.93 -6.76
N ASN A 208 3.68 4.20 -6.83
CA ASN A 208 4.46 5.27 -6.22
C ASN A 208 4.39 5.20 -4.68
N THR A 209 3.22 4.84 -4.14
CA THR A 209 3.01 4.69 -2.70
C THR A 209 3.83 3.52 -2.18
N GLY A 210 3.85 2.40 -2.91
CA GLY A 210 4.76 1.27 -2.69
C GLY A 210 6.21 1.68 -2.59
N SER A 211 6.68 2.43 -3.59
CA SER A 211 8.04 2.96 -3.61
C SER A 211 8.36 3.81 -2.39
N ALA A 212 7.38 4.52 -1.81
CA ALA A 212 7.58 5.36 -0.65
C ALA A 212 7.95 4.55 0.61
N TRP A 213 7.23 3.46 0.93
CA TRP A 213 7.55 2.66 2.12
C TRP A 213 8.70 1.68 1.90
N THR A 214 9.03 1.33 0.66
CA THR A 214 10.14 0.42 0.37
C THR A 214 11.48 1.11 0.19
N THR A 215 11.52 2.35 -0.30
CA THR A 215 12.77 3.06 -0.55
C THR A 215 12.97 4.27 0.36
N GLY A 216 11.90 4.77 0.99
CA GLY A 216 11.90 6.02 1.74
C GLY A 216 11.83 7.27 0.86
N ASN A 217 11.51 7.13 -0.43
CA ASN A 217 11.47 8.24 -1.38
C ASN A 217 10.22 8.14 -2.27
N LYS A 218 9.61 9.29 -2.57
CA LYS A 218 8.46 9.37 -3.48
C LYS A 218 8.90 9.32 -4.93
N THR A 219 8.10 8.68 -5.77
CA THR A 219 8.23 8.74 -7.23
C THR A 219 6.90 9.13 -7.88
N ILE A 220 6.86 9.13 -9.20
CA ILE A 220 5.68 9.45 -10.00
C ILE A 220 4.70 8.28 -10.06
N ASN A 221 3.43 8.56 -10.36
CA ASN A 221 2.41 7.52 -10.51
C ASN A 221 2.84 6.45 -11.54
N GLY A 222 2.63 5.18 -11.21
CA GLY A 222 2.95 4.03 -12.05
C GLY A 222 4.41 3.59 -11.99
N ALA A 223 5.33 4.37 -11.42
CA ALA A 223 6.73 4.00 -11.30
C ALA A 223 7.01 3.16 -10.05
N LEU A 224 7.92 2.19 -10.18
CA LEU A 224 8.38 1.31 -9.11
C LEU A 224 9.86 1.56 -8.86
N ASN A 225 10.20 2.12 -7.70
CA ASN A 225 11.58 2.25 -7.16
C ASN A 225 12.60 2.89 -8.11
N VAL A 226 12.14 3.77 -9.00
CA VAL A 226 12.95 4.54 -9.94
C VAL A 226 12.47 5.99 -9.99
N PHE A 227 13.30 6.89 -10.52
CA PHE A 227 12.90 8.26 -10.84
C PHE A 227 12.82 8.45 -12.36
N PRO A 228 11.87 9.29 -12.84
CA PRO A 228 11.76 9.57 -14.26
C PRO A 228 13.05 10.16 -14.81
N ASP A 229 13.35 9.82 -16.04
CA ASP A 229 14.51 10.31 -16.77
C ASP A 229 14.09 10.95 -18.10
N ASN A 230 15.05 11.57 -18.80
CA ASN A 230 14.73 12.29 -20.03
C ASN A 230 14.54 11.43 -21.29
N ASN A 231 14.50 10.10 -21.19
CA ASN A 231 14.22 9.22 -22.32
C ASN A 231 12.93 8.40 -22.17
N ASP A 232 12.23 8.52 -21.04
CA ASP A 232 10.98 7.81 -20.74
C ASP A 232 9.92 7.95 -21.85
N PHE A 233 9.87 9.10 -22.54
CA PHE A 233 8.92 9.34 -23.64
C PHE A 233 9.12 8.39 -24.84
N ARG A 234 10.26 7.71 -24.94
CA ARG A 234 10.56 6.71 -25.97
C ARG A 234 9.93 5.37 -25.67
N TYR A 235 9.47 5.14 -24.44
CA TYR A 235 8.68 3.97 -24.10
C TYR A 235 7.30 4.06 -24.77
N SER A 236 6.90 2.97 -25.42
CA SER A 236 5.56 2.84 -26.01
C SER A 236 4.94 1.52 -25.59
N ALA A 237 3.77 1.58 -24.95
CA ALA A 237 3.01 0.39 -24.58
C ALA A 237 2.59 -0.44 -25.82
N GLN A 238 2.36 0.20 -26.96
CA GLN A 238 2.03 -0.48 -28.22
C GLN A 238 3.22 -1.26 -28.79
N ASN A 239 4.44 -0.75 -28.58
CA ASN A 239 5.69 -1.36 -29.01
C ASN A 239 6.56 -1.78 -27.82
N GLN A 240 5.91 -2.35 -26.79
CA GLN A 240 6.51 -2.59 -25.47
C GLN A 240 7.86 -3.29 -25.58
N GLN A 241 7.96 -4.39 -26.33
CA GLN A 241 9.19 -5.19 -26.39
C GLN A 241 10.37 -4.45 -27.06
N ALA A 242 10.11 -3.62 -28.07
CA ALA A 242 11.14 -2.87 -28.78
C ALA A 242 11.64 -1.64 -27.98
N THR A 243 10.79 -1.12 -27.09
CA THR A 243 11.04 0.11 -26.33
C THR A 243 11.27 -0.14 -24.83
N LYS A 244 11.16 -1.41 -24.37
CA LYS A 244 11.27 -1.83 -22.97
C LYS A 244 12.52 -1.29 -22.25
N GLN A 245 13.64 -1.18 -22.95
CA GLN A 245 14.89 -0.68 -22.38
C GLN A 245 14.75 0.73 -21.74
N TYR A 246 13.92 1.60 -22.32
CA TYR A 246 13.66 2.96 -21.83
C TYR A 246 12.75 3.01 -20.61
N ALA A 247 12.14 1.87 -20.24
CA ALA A 247 11.38 1.77 -19.00
C ALA A 247 12.22 1.17 -17.86
N LEU A 248 13.48 0.79 -18.13
CA LEU A 248 14.34 0.02 -17.23
C LEU A 248 15.70 0.67 -16.98
N ASP A 249 16.05 1.74 -17.69
CA ASP A 249 17.33 2.43 -17.59
C ASP A 249 17.32 3.63 -16.64
N ASN A 250 16.16 3.96 -16.08
CA ASN A 250 15.96 4.98 -15.05
C ASN A 250 16.92 4.81 -13.85
N PRO A 251 17.24 5.91 -13.13
CA PRO A 251 17.94 5.82 -11.84
C PRO A 251 17.07 5.13 -10.79
N ARG A 252 17.65 4.13 -10.09
CA ARG A 252 16.96 3.25 -9.14
C ARG A 252 17.34 3.55 -7.68
N VAL A 253 16.48 3.16 -6.74
CA VAL A 253 16.78 3.13 -5.29
C VAL A 253 16.54 1.73 -4.75
N GLU A 254 17.49 1.19 -3.99
CA GLU A 254 17.37 -0.13 -3.37
C GLU A 254 16.24 -0.17 -2.34
N THR A 255 15.43 -1.23 -2.36
CA THR A 255 14.33 -1.42 -1.41
C THR A 255 14.83 -1.90 -0.05
N LEU A 256 14.03 -1.75 1.02
CA LEU A 256 14.36 -2.27 2.34
C LEU A 256 14.54 -3.80 2.33
N TRP A 257 13.76 -4.51 1.52
CA TRP A 257 13.87 -5.96 1.33
C TRP A 257 15.24 -6.34 0.77
N GLN A 258 15.65 -5.67 -0.32
CA GLN A 258 16.95 -5.88 -0.95
C GLN A 258 18.09 -5.51 0.00
N TYR A 259 17.97 -4.37 0.68
CA TYR A 259 18.96 -3.85 1.62
C TYR A 259 19.19 -4.84 2.78
N LEU A 260 18.13 -5.27 3.47
CA LEU A 260 18.23 -6.19 4.60
C LEU A 260 18.75 -7.57 4.18
N ARG A 261 18.31 -8.08 3.03
CA ARG A 261 18.81 -9.34 2.47
C ARG A 261 20.30 -9.25 2.17
N ARG A 262 20.73 -8.23 1.44
CA ARG A 262 22.13 -8.05 1.00
C ARG A 262 23.08 -7.83 2.17
N ARG A 263 22.69 -6.99 3.12
CA ARG A 263 23.56 -6.54 4.22
C ARG A 263 23.57 -7.49 5.41
N TYR A 264 22.43 -8.13 5.69
CA TYR A 264 22.21 -8.83 6.95
C TYR A 264 21.60 -10.23 6.77
N GLY A 265 21.43 -10.71 5.54
CA GLY A 265 20.97 -12.07 5.26
C GLY A 265 19.50 -12.33 5.60
N TYR A 266 18.68 -11.28 5.71
CA TYR A 266 17.25 -11.41 6.00
C TYR A 266 16.53 -12.26 4.95
N LYS A 267 15.58 -13.06 5.43
CA LYS A 267 14.59 -13.70 4.57
C LYS A 267 13.55 -12.69 4.13
N THR A 268 13.14 -12.77 2.88
CA THR A 268 12.25 -11.79 2.24
C THR A 268 11.02 -12.49 1.68
N GLY A 269 9.83 -11.92 1.87
CA GLY A 269 8.61 -12.51 1.33
C GLY A 269 7.55 -11.50 0.94
N ILE A 270 6.72 -11.92 -0.02
CA ILE A 270 5.53 -11.22 -0.49
C ILE A 270 4.35 -12.20 -0.55
N VAL A 271 3.21 -11.78 -0.01
CA VAL A 271 1.95 -12.52 0.00
C VAL A 271 0.84 -11.56 -0.40
N THR A 272 -0.01 -11.94 -1.35
CA THR A 272 -1.08 -11.05 -1.83
C THR A 272 -2.25 -11.84 -2.41
N THR A 273 -3.44 -11.23 -2.42
CA THR A 273 -4.57 -11.71 -3.24
C THR A 273 -4.54 -11.19 -4.68
N SER A 274 -3.57 -10.35 -5.06
CA SER A 274 -3.37 -9.90 -6.45
C SER A 274 -2.58 -10.90 -7.29
N ASP A 275 -2.44 -10.58 -8.58
CA ASP A 275 -1.26 -10.94 -9.35
C ASP A 275 -0.01 -10.50 -8.57
N ILE A 276 0.91 -11.43 -8.30
CA ILE A 276 2.12 -11.13 -7.51
C ILE A 276 3.06 -10.13 -8.19
N THR A 277 2.83 -9.80 -9.46
CA THR A 277 3.57 -8.77 -10.20
C THR A 277 2.83 -7.43 -10.32
N ASP A 278 1.66 -7.31 -9.67
CA ASP A 278 0.97 -6.03 -9.50
C ASP A 278 1.81 -5.06 -8.65
N ALA A 279 1.46 -3.78 -8.61
CA ALA A 279 2.37 -2.77 -8.09
C ALA A 279 2.76 -2.93 -6.62
N THR A 280 1.81 -3.23 -5.74
CA THR A 280 2.08 -3.36 -4.29
C THR A 280 3.13 -4.44 -4.00
N PRO A 281 3.04 -5.68 -4.52
CA PRO A 281 4.11 -6.66 -4.37
C PRO A 281 5.36 -6.34 -5.22
N ALA A 282 5.19 -5.69 -6.38
CA ALA A 282 6.31 -5.32 -7.24
C ALA A 282 7.20 -4.22 -6.64
N ALA A 283 6.63 -3.33 -5.84
CA ALA A 283 7.38 -2.30 -5.13
C ALA A 283 8.42 -2.88 -4.17
N GLU A 284 8.33 -4.16 -3.81
CA GLU A 284 9.21 -4.71 -2.79
C GLU A 284 10.55 -5.17 -3.39
N GLY A 285 10.64 -5.30 -4.73
CA GLY A 285 11.87 -5.75 -5.38
C GLY A 285 12.04 -5.46 -6.88
N ALA A 286 11.07 -4.84 -7.56
CA ALA A 286 11.19 -4.49 -8.97
C ALA A 286 11.50 -3.01 -9.19
N HIS A 287 12.08 -2.69 -10.34
CA HIS A 287 12.47 -1.34 -10.73
C HIS A 287 12.07 -1.10 -12.19
N THR A 288 11.17 -0.14 -12.42
CA THR A 288 10.65 0.22 -13.75
C THR A 288 9.85 1.51 -13.65
N ILE A 289 9.90 2.36 -14.69
CA ILE A 289 9.07 3.58 -14.72
C ILE A 289 7.57 3.27 -14.91
N THR A 290 7.24 2.01 -15.24
CA THR A 290 5.86 1.58 -15.40
C THR A 290 5.58 0.21 -14.77
N ARG A 291 4.56 0.15 -13.91
CA ARG A 291 4.01 -1.06 -13.28
C ARG A 291 3.41 -2.06 -14.25
N ASN A 292 3.17 -1.66 -15.50
CA ASN A 292 2.51 -2.50 -16.50
C ASN A 292 3.41 -3.59 -17.11
N LEU A 293 4.70 -3.60 -16.77
CA LEU A 293 5.66 -4.57 -17.27
C LEU A 293 5.66 -5.87 -16.43
N LEU A 294 4.49 -6.49 -16.22
CA LEU A 294 4.29 -7.64 -15.32
C LEU A 294 5.28 -8.80 -15.55
N LYS A 295 5.50 -9.18 -16.82
CA LYS A 295 6.47 -10.24 -17.16
C LYS A 295 7.92 -9.83 -16.90
N GLU A 296 8.24 -8.56 -17.06
CA GLU A 296 9.57 -8.05 -16.70
C GLU A 296 9.75 -8.06 -15.18
N ILE A 297 8.72 -7.64 -14.43
CA ILE A 297 8.68 -7.69 -12.96
C ILE A 297 8.92 -9.13 -12.46
N ALA A 298 8.22 -10.12 -13.04
CA ALA A 298 8.48 -11.54 -12.74
C ALA A 298 9.93 -11.95 -13.01
N ARG A 299 10.54 -11.48 -14.11
CA ARG A 299 11.96 -11.72 -14.41
C ARG A 299 12.86 -11.11 -13.33
N GLN A 300 12.56 -9.87 -12.89
CA GLN A 300 13.31 -9.20 -11.83
C GLN A 300 13.25 -9.96 -10.49
N TYR A 301 12.14 -10.64 -10.17
CA TYR A 301 12.07 -11.46 -8.96
C TYR A 301 13.03 -12.66 -8.98
N VAL A 302 13.32 -13.21 -10.16
CA VAL A 302 14.23 -14.35 -10.35
C VAL A 302 15.69 -13.89 -10.48
N ASP A 303 15.92 -12.90 -11.33
CA ASP A 303 17.28 -12.48 -11.72
C ASP A 303 17.87 -11.40 -10.80
N GLY A 304 16.99 -10.60 -10.20
CA GLY A 304 17.34 -9.35 -9.55
C GLY A 304 17.70 -8.22 -10.52
N THR A 305 17.73 -6.99 -9.99
CA THR A 305 18.07 -5.77 -10.74
C THR A 305 19.17 -4.99 -10.02
N VAL A 306 18.91 -4.52 -8.79
CA VAL A 306 19.91 -3.86 -7.94
C VAL A 306 20.83 -4.89 -7.28
N THR A 307 20.25 -5.99 -6.82
CA THR A 307 20.96 -7.18 -6.33
C THR A 307 20.89 -8.32 -7.35
N GLN A 308 21.73 -9.34 -7.24
CA GLN A 308 21.70 -10.51 -8.15
C GLN A 308 20.95 -11.68 -7.51
N GLY A 309 20.24 -12.44 -8.34
CA GLY A 309 19.53 -13.66 -7.96
C GLY A 309 18.14 -13.40 -7.37
N THR A 310 17.53 -14.46 -6.83
CA THR A 310 16.13 -14.44 -6.40
C THR A 310 15.91 -13.43 -5.26
N GLN A 311 14.95 -12.52 -5.48
CA GLN A 311 14.67 -11.40 -4.56
C GLN A 311 13.94 -11.83 -3.29
N PHE A 312 13.13 -12.88 -3.38
CA PHE A 312 12.30 -13.40 -2.29
C PHE A 312 12.66 -14.85 -1.93
N ASP A 313 12.32 -15.28 -0.73
CA ASP A 313 12.28 -16.69 -0.30
C ASP A 313 10.84 -17.22 -0.24
N VAL A 314 9.84 -16.33 -0.12
CA VAL A 314 8.41 -16.67 -0.19
C VAL A 314 7.68 -15.76 -1.18
N MET A 315 6.89 -16.37 -2.06
CA MET A 315 6.05 -15.71 -3.05
C MET A 315 4.69 -16.41 -3.13
N LEU A 316 3.63 -15.81 -2.60
CA LEU A 316 2.28 -16.40 -2.58
C LEU A 316 1.25 -15.41 -3.15
N GLY A 317 0.53 -15.80 -4.20
CA GLY A 317 -0.50 -14.96 -4.81
C GLY A 317 -1.03 -15.52 -6.13
N GLY A 318 -1.50 -14.64 -7.03
CA GLY A 318 -1.87 -14.96 -8.41
C GLY A 318 -0.77 -14.66 -9.43
N GLY A 319 -1.15 -14.52 -10.71
CA GLY A 319 -0.23 -14.11 -11.80
C GLY A 319 0.64 -15.22 -12.39
N LEU A 320 0.17 -16.48 -12.37
CA LEU A 320 0.91 -17.65 -12.87
C LEU A 320 1.48 -17.46 -14.29
N GLU A 321 0.72 -16.84 -15.18
CA GLU A 321 1.04 -16.60 -16.58
C GLU A 321 2.28 -15.73 -16.79
N ASN A 322 2.63 -14.86 -15.83
CA ASN A 322 3.81 -14.01 -15.94
C ASN A 322 5.12 -14.81 -15.82
N PHE A 323 5.04 -16.00 -15.21
CA PHE A 323 6.16 -16.89 -14.96
C PHE A 323 6.29 -17.99 -16.01
N ASN A 324 5.18 -18.61 -16.44
CA ASN A 324 5.21 -19.80 -17.29
C ASN A 324 4.70 -19.59 -18.73
N ALA A 325 3.98 -18.50 -19.03
CA ALA A 325 3.43 -18.23 -20.36
C ALA A 325 4.24 -17.14 -21.10
N ARG A 326 5.56 -17.37 -21.20
CA ARG A 326 6.52 -16.42 -21.75
C ARG A 326 6.94 -16.78 -23.17
N THR A 327 6.89 -15.80 -24.06
CA THR A 327 7.32 -15.91 -25.45
C THR A 327 8.19 -14.72 -25.83
N ALA A 328 9.00 -14.88 -26.89
CA ALA A 328 9.86 -13.80 -27.40
C ALA A 328 9.04 -12.54 -27.71
N ALA A 329 7.80 -12.68 -28.17
CA ALA A 329 6.92 -11.57 -28.48
C ALA A 329 6.39 -10.83 -27.24
N ASN A 330 6.05 -11.55 -26.16
CA ASN A 330 5.39 -10.95 -25.00
C ASN A 330 6.32 -10.60 -23.84
N SER A 331 7.54 -11.12 -23.84
CA SER A 331 8.49 -10.99 -22.73
C SER A 331 9.94 -10.74 -23.17
N GLY A 332 10.25 -11.03 -24.44
CA GLY A 332 11.62 -10.99 -24.96
C GLY A 332 12.42 -12.28 -24.73
N ASP A 333 11.81 -13.29 -24.12
CA ASP A 333 12.44 -14.59 -23.85
C ASP A 333 11.40 -15.73 -23.91
N THR A 334 11.84 -16.97 -23.79
CA THR A 334 10.96 -18.15 -23.72
C THR A 334 11.16 -18.93 -22.43
N ARG A 335 11.56 -18.23 -21.36
CA ARG A 335 11.92 -18.85 -20.07
C ARG A 335 10.67 -19.39 -19.38
N ASN A 336 10.84 -20.42 -18.54
CA ASN A 336 9.85 -20.80 -17.55
C ASN A 336 10.40 -20.46 -16.17
N LEU A 337 10.02 -19.29 -15.68
CA LEU A 337 10.54 -18.75 -14.43
C LEU A 337 10.11 -19.57 -13.22
N LEU A 338 8.93 -20.23 -13.28
CA LEU A 338 8.50 -21.12 -12.21
C LEU A 338 9.41 -22.35 -12.12
N THR A 339 9.77 -22.95 -13.26
CA THR A 339 10.75 -24.04 -13.30
C THR A 339 12.10 -23.59 -12.76
N GLU A 340 12.57 -22.40 -13.14
CA GLU A 340 13.83 -21.85 -12.64
C GLU A 340 13.81 -21.62 -11.12
N LEU A 341 12.69 -21.16 -10.55
CA LEU A 341 12.51 -21.07 -9.09
C LEU A 341 12.57 -22.44 -8.43
N THR A 342 11.94 -23.47 -9.00
CA THR A 342 12.03 -24.84 -8.45
C THR A 342 13.46 -25.37 -8.49
N ASN A 343 14.20 -25.11 -9.57
CA ASN A 343 15.63 -25.44 -9.67
C ASN A 343 16.49 -24.65 -8.67
N ALA A 344 16.06 -23.44 -8.31
CA ALA A 344 16.66 -22.60 -7.26
C ALA A 344 16.22 -22.98 -5.83
N GLY A 345 15.58 -24.14 -5.65
CA GLY A 345 15.25 -24.73 -4.35
C GLY A 345 13.92 -24.30 -3.76
N PHE A 346 13.03 -23.68 -4.54
CA PHE A 346 11.66 -23.42 -4.09
C PHE A 346 10.81 -24.69 -4.12
N THR A 347 10.08 -24.92 -3.03
CA THR A 347 8.90 -25.79 -3.09
C THR A 347 7.77 -25.03 -3.79
N SER A 348 7.19 -25.62 -4.84
CA SER A 348 6.07 -25.03 -5.58
C SER A 348 4.76 -25.69 -5.16
N VAL A 349 3.74 -24.88 -4.90
CA VAL A 349 2.36 -25.32 -4.61
C VAL A 349 1.39 -24.62 -5.57
N ALA A 350 0.39 -25.33 -6.07
CA ALA A 350 -0.52 -24.84 -7.11
C ALA A 350 -1.94 -24.54 -6.60
N ASN A 351 -2.28 -24.98 -5.39
CA ASN A 351 -3.63 -24.83 -4.81
C ASN A 351 -3.59 -24.86 -3.28
N ARG A 352 -4.74 -24.58 -2.66
CA ARG A 352 -4.93 -24.57 -1.20
C ARG A 352 -4.62 -25.93 -0.57
N THR A 353 -5.05 -27.03 -1.20
CA THR A 353 -4.76 -28.38 -0.69
C THR A 353 -3.25 -28.62 -0.54
N GLN A 354 -2.46 -28.26 -1.55
CA GLN A 354 -1.00 -28.39 -1.52
C GLN A 354 -0.36 -27.40 -0.55
N LEU A 355 -0.85 -26.16 -0.47
CA LEU A 355 -0.38 -25.18 0.51
C LEU A 355 -0.60 -25.69 1.95
N ASN A 356 -1.77 -26.25 2.24
CA ASN A 356 -2.11 -26.79 3.55
C ASN A 356 -1.24 -27.99 3.94
N ALA A 357 -0.77 -28.77 2.96
CA ALA A 357 0.16 -29.86 3.18
C ALA A 357 1.59 -29.39 3.56
N VAL A 358 1.94 -28.12 3.36
CA VAL A 358 3.22 -27.56 3.81
C VAL A 358 3.26 -27.51 5.34
N SER A 359 4.20 -28.21 5.95
CA SER A 359 4.36 -28.23 7.41
C SER A 359 4.78 -26.86 7.95
N GLU A 360 4.13 -26.39 9.01
CA GLU A 360 4.57 -25.20 9.76
C GLU A 360 5.68 -25.51 10.75
N ALA A 361 5.71 -26.74 11.28
CA ALA A 361 6.75 -27.18 12.21
C ALA A 361 8.08 -27.49 11.50
N ASN A 362 8.01 -28.06 10.29
CA ASN A 362 9.16 -28.40 9.46
C ASN A 362 8.98 -27.86 8.02
N PRO A 363 8.94 -26.52 7.84
CA PRO A 363 8.68 -25.93 6.53
C PRO A 363 9.85 -26.14 5.56
N PRO A 364 9.61 -26.04 4.24
CA PRO A 364 10.70 -25.93 3.26
C PRO A 364 11.49 -24.64 3.49
N SER A 365 12.64 -24.51 2.84
CA SER A 365 13.48 -23.31 2.99
C SER A 365 13.02 -22.13 2.13
N ARG A 366 12.25 -22.41 1.06
CA ARG A 366 11.67 -21.43 0.13
C ARG A 366 10.35 -21.96 -0.42
N LEU A 367 9.40 -21.08 -0.67
CA LEU A 367 8.04 -21.44 -1.07
C LEU A 367 7.53 -20.49 -2.16
N VAL A 368 7.00 -21.06 -3.26
CA VAL A 368 6.29 -20.31 -4.29
C VAL A 368 4.91 -20.93 -4.50
N GLY A 369 3.88 -20.09 -4.56
CA GLY A 369 2.51 -20.51 -4.80
C GLY A 369 1.77 -19.48 -5.64
N LEU A 370 1.43 -19.86 -6.88
CA LEU A 370 0.73 -19.02 -7.84
C LEU A 370 -0.64 -19.66 -8.14
N PHE A 371 -1.67 -19.21 -7.43
CA PHE A 371 -2.94 -19.92 -7.28
C PHE A 371 -4.01 -19.58 -8.32
N ARG A 372 -3.71 -18.64 -9.22
CA ARG A 372 -4.57 -18.26 -10.35
C ARG A 372 -3.74 -17.58 -11.44
N THR A 373 -4.26 -17.54 -12.67
CA THR A 373 -3.87 -16.49 -13.61
C THR A 373 -4.50 -15.16 -13.20
N SER A 374 -3.78 -14.05 -13.34
CA SER A 374 -4.19 -12.74 -12.81
C SER A 374 -4.48 -12.76 -11.29
N ASN A 375 -5.31 -11.85 -10.80
CA ASN A 375 -5.68 -11.70 -9.38
C ASN A 375 -6.45 -12.90 -8.83
N MET A 376 -6.27 -13.27 -7.57
CA MET A 376 -7.06 -14.31 -6.92
C MET A 376 -8.55 -13.92 -6.81
N ASN A 377 -9.43 -14.89 -6.61
CA ASN A 377 -10.84 -14.64 -6.37
C ASN A 377 -11.05 -13.99 -4.98
N VAL A 378 -12.05 -13.11 -4.91
CA VAL A 378 -12.46 -12.40 -3.68
C VAL A 378 -12.90 -13.36 -2.58
N ALA A 379 -12.76 -12.93 -1.33
CA ALA A 379 -13.15 -13.69 -0.14
C ALA A 379 -14.60 -14.20 -0.23
N TYR A 380 -15.48 -13.30 -0.66
CA TYR A 380 -16.91 -13.53 -0.83
C TYR A 380 -17.21 -14.74 -1.73
N ASP A 381 -16.49 -14.87 -2.83
CA ASP A 381 -16.65 -15.96 -3.81
C ASP A 381 -16.08 -17.27 -3.27
N LYS A 382 -14.90 -17.24 -2.65
CA LYS A 382 -14.25 -18.43 -2.07
C LYS A 382 -15.07 -19.05 -0.93
N LEU A 383 -15.82 -18.22 -0.20
CA LEU A 383 -16.73 -18.66 0.86
C LEU A 383 -18.04 -19.28 0.34
N ASN A 384 -18.32 -19.18 -0.97
CA ASN A 384 -19.55 -19.67 -1.60
C ASN A 384 -20.82 -19.14 -0.91
N LEU A 385 -20.82 -17.84 -0.57
CA LEU A 385 -21.96 -17.19 0.06
C LEU A 385 -23.11 -17.01 -0.95
N THR A 386 -24.36 -17.03 -0.47
CA THR A 386 -25.52 -16.84 -1.33
C THR A 386 -25.56 -15.43 -1.92
N ARG A 387 -25.45 -15.35 -3.25
CA ARG A 387 -25.50 -14.10 -4.02
C ARG A 387 -26.93 -13.63 -4.29
N PRO A 388 -27.19 -12.32 -4.36
CA PRO A 388 -28.38 -11.78 -5.02
C PRO A 388 -28.51 -12.32 -6.45
N ALA A 389 -29.73 -12.52 -6.93
CA ALA A 389 -30.00 -13.15 -8.22
C ALA A 389 -29.51 -12.31 -9.43
N ASP A 390 -29.29 -11.01 -9.22
CA ASP A 390 -28.82 -10.04 -10.21
C ASP A 390 -27.29 -9.87 -10.24
N GLU A 391 -26.56 -10.50 -9.31
CA GLU A 391 -25.10 -10.50 -9.36
C GLU A 391 -24.55 -11.60 -10.29
N PRO A 392 -23.48 -11.32 -11.07
CA PRO A 392 -22.86 -12.32 -11.93
C PRO A 392 -22.26 -13.47 -11.10
N ALA A 393 -22.34 -14.68 -11.64
CA ALA A 393 -21.70 -15.84 -11.02
C ALA A 393 -20.17 -15.65 -10.95
N PRO A 394 -19.51 -16.18 -9.90
CA PRO A 394 -18.07 -16.08 -9.77
C PRO A 394 -17.35 -16.85 -10.88
N ASP A 395 -16.33 -16.23 -11.47
CA ASP A 395 -15.42 -16.89 -12.42
C ASP A 395 -14.13 -17.31 -11.72
N PHE A 396 -13.98 -18.61 -11.51
CA PHE A 396 -12.75 -19.19 -10.95
C PHE A 396 -11.69 -19.49 -12.02
N GLY A 397 -12.01 -19.43 -13.31
CA GLY A 397 -11.05 -19.71 -14.39
C GLY A 397 -10.40 -21.10 -14.31
N GLY A 398 -11.09 -22.08 -13.70
CA GLY A 398 -10.55 -23.42 -13.43
C GLY A 398 -9.73 -23.55 -12.14
N PHE A 399 -9.50 -22.46 -11.40
CA PHE A 399 -8.76 -22.44 -10.13
C PHE A 399 -9.72 -22.42 -8.94
N THR A 400 -10.46 -23.51 -8.71
CA THR A 400 -11.51 -23.55 -7.66
C THR A 400 -10.98 -23.79 -6.24
N ASP A 401 -9.75 -24.29 -6.08
CA ASP A 401 -9.12 -24.60 -4.79
C ASP A 401 -8.07 -23.53 -4.41
N GLN A 402 -8.50 -22.27 -4.24
CA GLN A 402 -7.63 -21.15 -3.87
C GLN A 402 -7.55 -20.97 -2.35
N PRO A 403 -6.35 -20.68 -1.78
CA PRO A 403 -6.21 -20.42 -0.36
C PRO A 403 -6.73 -19.04 0.06
N PHE A 404 -6.99 -18.88 1.34
CA PHE A 404 -7.24 -17.57 1.94
C PHE A 404 -5.92 -16.88 2.35
N LEU A 405 -5.95 -15.56 2.47
CA LEU A 405 -4.81 -14.70 2.78
C LEU A 405 -4.19 -15.04 4.13
N ASP A 406 -5.00 -15.39 5.13
CA ASP A 406 -4.52 -15.82 6.45
C ASP A 406 -3.81 -17.18 6.39
N GLU A 407 -4.25 -18.09 5.53
CA GLU A 407 -3.58 -19.38 5.30
C GLU A 407 -2.22 -19.18 4.64
N MET A 408 -2.16 -18.33 3.59
CA MET A 408 -0.91 -17.95 2.93
C MET A 408 0.05 -17.27 3.91
N THR A 409 -0.44 -16.34 4.71
CA THR A 409 0.33 -15.61 5.72
C THR A 409 0.98 -16.56 6.74
N ARG A 410 0.20 -17.53 7.25
CA ARG A 410 0.69 -18.51 8.23
C ARG A 410 1.85 -19.34 7.68
N LYS A 411 1.72 -19.83 6.44
CA LYS A 411 2.80 -20.60 5.78
C LYS A 411 4.02 -19.73 5.46
N ALA A 412 3.80 -18.48 5.04
CA ALA A 412 4.89 -17.54 4.77
C ALA A 412 5.73 -17.27 6.02
N ILE A 413 5.10 -16.96 7.15
CA ILE A 413 5.79 -16.73 8.42
C ILE A 413 6.59 -17.98 8.82
N ALA A 414 6.00 -19.17 8.74
CA ALA A 414 6.69 -20.41 9.09
C ALA A 414 7.96 -20.65 8.23
N VAL A 415 7.86 -20.48 6.91
CA VAL A 415 9.00 -20.65 5.99
C VAL A 415 10.07 -19.60 6.24
N LEU A 416 9.69 -18.33 6.39
CA LEU A 416 10.64 -17.23 6.59
C LEU A 416 11.35 -17.28 7.95
N HIS A 417 10.64 -17.73 8.99
CA HIS A 417 11.20 -17.85 10.34
C HIS A 417 12.00 -19.14 10.57
N LYS A 418 12.05 -20.05 9.59
CA LYS A 418 12.75 -21.33 9.72
C LYS A 418 14.19 -21.14 10.23
N GLY A 419 14.53 -21.85 11.31
CA GLY A 419 15.84 -21.74 11.94
C GLY A 419 16.07 -20.43 12.70
N ASN A 420 15.00 -19.75 13.13
CA ASN A 420 15.01 -18.44 13.77
C ASN A 420 15.59 -17.32 12.89
N ALA A 421 15.49 -17.46 11.57
CA ALA A 421 15.98 -16.45 10.65
C ALA A 421 15.17 -15.14 10.80
N PRO A 422 15.81 -13.97 10.80
CA PRO A 422 15.09 -12.71 10.71
C PRO A 422 14.51 -12.52 9.33
N PHE A 423 13.36 -11.88 9.25
CA PHE A 423 12.66 -11.72 7.99
C PHE A 423 11.92 -10.40 7.87
N ILE A 424 11.64 -10.03 6.63
CA ILE A 424 10.70 -8.97 6.27
C ILE A 424 9.67 -9.53 5.30
N LEU A 425 8.39 -9.31 5.62
CA LEU A 425 7.24 -9.88 4.93
C LEU A 425 6.22 -8.79 4.64
N MET A 426 5.76 -8.68 3.40
CA MET A 426 4.57 -7.91 3.03
C MET A 426 3.39 -8.86 2.79
N VAL A 427 2.22 -8.52 3.34
CA VAL A 427 0.95 -9.23 3.15
C VAL A 427 -0.13 -8.25 2.70
N GLU A 428 -0.72 -8.49 1.53
CA GLU A 428 -1.65 -7.56 0.89
C GLU A 428 -3.07 -8.13 0.73
N GLY A 429 -4.07 -7.36 1.17
CA GLY A 429 -5.48 -7.53 0.81
C GLY A 429 -5.82 -6.69 -0.43
N ALA A 430 -5.41 -7.14 -1.62
CA ALA A 430 -5.45 -6.34 -2.85
C ALA A 430 -6.85 -6.13 -3.42
N SER A 431 -7.75 -7.09 -3.17
CA SER A 431 -9.11 -7.03 -3.71
C SER A 431 -9.98 -5.96 -3.04
N ILE A 432 -9.54 -5.36 -1.93
CA ILE A 432 -10.21 -4.22 -1.31
C ILE A 432 -10.32 -3.08 -2.34
N ASP A 433 -9.19 -2.68 -2.93
CA ASP A 433 -9.11 -1.71 -4.02
C ASP A 433 -9.83 -2.17 -5.30
N LYS A 434 -9.56 -3.40 -5.73
CA LYS A 434 -10.08 -3.92 -7.01
C LYS A 434 -11.58 -4.01 -7.06
N GLN A 435 -12.21 -4.31 -5.92
CA GLN A 435 -13.66 -4.33 -5.80
C GLN A 435 -14.22 -2.94 -5.51
N SER A 436 -13.41 -2.03 -4.96
CA SER A 436 -13.81 -0.64 -4.79
C SER A 436 -13.86 0.13 -6.12
N HIS A 437 -12.97 -0.15 -7.07
CA HIS A 437 -13.00 0.45 -8.42
C HIS A 437 -14.37 0.32 -9.16
N PRO A 438 -15.00 -0.87 -9.21
CA PRO A 438 -16.35 -1.03 -9.75
C PRO A 438 -17.46 -0.67 -8.73
N ASN A 439 -17.12 -0.08 -7.58
CA ASN A 439 -18.02 0.23 -6.46
C ASN A 439 -18.75 -1.01 -5.89
N TYR A 440 -18.09 -2.17 -5.91
CA TYR A 440 -18.63 -3.44 -5.41
C TYR A 440 -18.34 -3.61 -3.91
N ALA A 441 -19.16 -2.96 -3.09
CA ALA A 441 -18.99 -2.91 -1.64
C ALA A 441 -18.95 -4.29 -0.96
N ALA A 442 -19.77 -5.25 -1.40
CA ALA A 442 -19.78 -6.58 -0.82
C ALA A 442 -18.43 -7.29 -1.00
N GLY A 443 -17.88 -7.29 -2.22
CA GLY A 443 -16.57 -7.87 -2.49
C GLY A 443 -15.47 -7.19 -1.69
N GLN A 444 -15.43 -5.86 -1.69
CA GLN A 444 -14.42 -5.08 -0.96
C GLN A 444 -14.47 -5.32 0.55
N ILE A 445 -15.66 -5.33 1.15
CA ILE A 445 -15.82 -5.50 2.60
C ILE A 445 -15.42 -6.92 3.04
N TRP A 446 -15.83 -7.95 2.30
CA TRP A 446 -15.46 -9.33 2.65
C TRP A 446 -13.96 -9.59 2.49
N ASP A 447 -13.30 -8.98 1.49
CA ASP A 447 -11.83 -9.01 1.39
C ASP A 447 -11.15 -8.24 2.51
N ASN A 448 -11.73 -7.14 3.00
CA ASN A 448 -11.20 -6.46 4.18
C ASN A 448 -11.35 -7.32 5.46
N ILE A 449 -12.43 -8.10 5.57
CA ILE A 449 -12.59 -9.08 6.65
C ILE A 449 -11.56 -10.22 6.53
N GLU A 450 -11.28 -10.71 5.32
CA GLU A 450 -10.20 -11.68 5.07
C GLU A 450 -8.82 -11.10 5.43
N PHE A 451 -8.57 -9.85 5.08
CA PHE A 451 -7.35 -9.12 5.44
C PHE A 451 -7.18 -9.01 6.96
N ASP A 452 -8.23 -8.65 7.71
CA ASP A 452 -8.17 -8.60 9.17
C ASP A 452 -7.83 -9.96 9.80
N LYS A 453 -8.31 -11.06 9.21
CA LYS A 453 -7.91 -12.42 9.65
C LYS A 453 -6.41 -12.65 9.45
N ALA A 454 -5.84 -12.20 8.33
CA ALA A 454 -4.40 -12.29 8.09
C ALA A 454 -3.60 -11.44 9.07
N VAL A 455 -4.07 -10.23 9.39
CA VAL A 455 -3.52 -9.40 10.48
C VAL A 455 -3.53 -10.16 11.80
N GLY A 456 -4.61 -10.88 12.10
CA GLY A 456 -4.73 -11.78 13.25
C GLY A 456 -3.65 -12.85 13.31
N VAL A 457 -3.20 -13.39 12.17
CA VAL A 457 -2.09 -14.36 12.12
C VAL A 457 -0.77 -13.69 12.55
N GLY A 458 -0.49 -12.48 12.08
CA GLY A 458 0.69 -11.72 12.50
C GLY A 458 0.68 -11.42 14.01
N ARG A 459 -0.47 -11.00 14.53
CA ARG A 459 -0.65 -10.77 15.97
C ARG A 459 -0.52 -12.04 16.80
N ALA A 460 -1.07 -13.16 16.32
CA ALA A 460 -0.92 -14.45 16.98
C ALA A 460 0.56 -14.87 17.03
N TYR A 461 1.33 -14.61 15.97
CA TYR A 461 2.77 -14.85 15.94
C TYR A 461 3.52 -14.05 17.03
N LEU A 462 3.17 -12.78 17.26
CA LEU A 462 3.74 -11.99 18.37
C LEU A 462 3.53 -12.65 19.73
N ASN A 463 2.39 -13.31 19.93
CA ASN A 463 1.99 -13.90 21.21
C ASN A 463 2.52 -15.34 21.42
N THR A 464 3.32 -15.86 20.49
CA THR A 464 3.94 -17.21 20.64
C THR A 464 5.02 -17.24 21.73
N SER A 465 5.69 -16.11 21.99
CA SER A 465 6.64 -15.96 23.09
C SER A 465 6.92 -14.48 23.37
N ALA A 466 7.41 -14.16 24.57
CA ALA A 466 7.89 -12.80 24.88
C ALA A 466 9.01 -12.34 23.94
N ASN A 467 9.86 -13.27 23.48
CA ASN A 467 10.91 -12.99 22.51
C ASN A 467 10.33 -12.63 21.14
N SER A 468 9.29 -13.34 20.68
CA SER A 468 8.61 -13.05 19.41
C SER A 468 8.06 -11.63 19.40
N ARG A 469 7.49 -11.20 20.53
CA ARG A 469 6.94 -9.85 20.70
C ARG A 469 8.00 -8.76 20.74
N ALA A 470 9.09 -8.99 21.48
CA ALA A 470 10.22 -8.06 21.55
C ALA A 470 11.03 -7.99 20.25
N ASN A 471 10.94 -9.00 19.39
CA ASN A 471 11.74 -9.14 18.18
C ASN A 471 10.95 -9.03 16.87
N THR A 472 9.66 -8.69 16.89
CA THR A 472 8.88 -8.57 15.66
C THR A 472 8.03 -7.31 15.69
N LEU A 473 8.11 -6.51 14.63
CA LEU A 473 7.17 -5.44 14.34
C LEU A 473 6.04 -5.99 13.47
N VAL A 474 4.80 -5.80 13.90
CA VAL A 474 3.61 -5.98 13.06
C VAL A 474 3.04 -4.59 12.76
N LEU A 475 2.97 -4.24 11.48
CA LEU A 475 2.43 -2.98 10.99
C LEU A 475 1.23 -3.26 10.08
N CYS A 476 0.17 -2.49 10.19
CA CYS A 476 -0.99 -2.53 9.30
C CYS A 476 -1.32 -1.12 8.81
N THR A 477 -1.44 -0.95 7.50
CA THR A 477 -1.75 0.34 6.84
C THR A 477 -2.44 0.08 5.50
N ALA A 478 -2.80 1.15 4.80
CA ALA A 478 -3.08 1.15 3.37
C ALA A 478 -1.98 1.88 2.58
N ASP A 479 -2.03 1.74 1.28
CA ASP A 479 -1.23 2.47 0.30
C ASP A 479 -1.87 3.83 -0.06
N HIS A 480 -3.18 3.85 -0.25
CA HIS A 480 -4.03 5.03 -0.44
C HIS A 480 -5.48 4.80 0.04
N ASP A 481 -6.36 5.78 -0.17
CA ASP A 481 -7.79 5.70 0.14
C ASP A 481 -8.60 5.63 -1.18
N GLN A 482 -9.88 5.31 -1.08
CA GLN A 482 -10.87 5.41 -2.17
C GLN A 482 -12.15 6.07 -1.65
N SER A 483 -13.11 6.34 -2.54
CA SER A 483 -14.18 7.30 -2.23
C SER A 483 -15.37 6.76 -1.41
N MET A 484 -15.27 5.57 -0.81
CA MET A 484 -16.37 5.02 -0.02
C MET A 484 -16.68 5.89 1.21
N SER A 485 -17.96 6.15 1.41
CA SER A 485 -18.49 6.77 2.62
C SER A 485 -19.56 5.88 3.25
N ILE A 486 -19.58 5.83 4.58
CA ILE A 486 -20.68 5.23 5.33
C ILE A 486 -21.79 6.26 5.43
N ILE A 487 -22.94 5.97 4.81
CA ILE A 487 -24.07 6.92 4.71
C ILE A 487 -25.09 6.67 5.83
N GLY A 488 -25.21 5.42 6.29
CA GLY A 488 -25.99 5.03 7.47
C GLY A 488 -26.58 3.64 7.31
N ALA A 489 -27.89 3.46 7.49
CA ALA A 489 -28.51 2.14 7.47
C ALA A 489 -29.82 2.14 6.66
N VAL A 490 -30.21 0.97 6.12
CA VAL A 490 -31.48 0.77 5.39
C VAL A 490 -32.23 -0.47 5.89
N ASP A 491 -33.51 -0.33 6.27
CA ASP A 491 -34.41 -1.47 6.51
C ASP A 491 -34.85 -2.06 5.17
N THR A 492 -34.44 -3.30 4.88
CA THR A 492 -34.69 -3.92 3.57
C THR A 492 -35.68 -5.09 3.63
N GLN A 493 -36.22 -5.43 4.82
CA GLN A 493 -37.01 -6.66 5.05
C GLN A 493 -36.35 -7.96 4.53
N VAL A 494 -35.04 -7.99 4.27
CA VAL A 494 -34.38 -9.18 3.71
C VAL A 494 -34.02 -10.15 4.82
N THR A 495 -34.57 -11.37 4.77
CA THR A 495 -34.42 -12.42 5.79
C THR A 495 -33.03 -13.06 5.85
N ASN A 496 -32.13 -12.74 4.92
CA ASN A 496 -30.77 -13.27 4.88
C ASN A 496 -29.74 -12.20 5.26
N ALA A 497 -29.34 -12.25 6.53
CA ALA A 497 -28.39 -11.37 7.23
C ALA A 497 -26.92 -11.46 6.76
N VAL A 498 -26.63 -12.17 5.67
CA VAL A 498 -25.26 -12.36 5.14
C VAL A 498 -24.89 -11.24 4.15
N GLN A 499 -25.87 -10.41 3.75
CA GLN A 499 -25.76 -9.38 2.71
C GLN A 499 -25.96 -7.97 3.30
N ASN A 500 -25.24 -7.63 4.37
CA ASN A 500 -25.50 -6.43 5.17
C ASN A 500 -25.01 -5.11 4.53
N VAL A 501 -24.95 -4.98 3.20
CA VAL A 501 -24.49 -3.75 2.53
C VAL A 501 -25.39 -3.36 1.37
N TYR A 502 -25.87 -2.11 1.37
CA TYR A 502 -26.59 -1.49 0.26
C TYR A 502 -25.78 -0.28 -0.25
N ALA A 503 -25.28 -0.34 -1.48
CA ALA A 503 -24.64 0.80 -2.13
C ALA A 503 -25.73 1.70 -2.77
N THR A 504 -25.58 3.03 -2.69
CA THR A 504 -26.53 4.02 -3.23
C THR A 504 -26.60 4.10 -4.76
N LEU A 505 -26.76 2.96 -5.44
CA LEU A 505 -26.79 2.67 -6.89
C LEU A 505 -25.41 2.27 -7.47
N PRO A 506 -25.31 1.13 -8.19
CA PRO A 506 -24.19 0.88 -9.10
C PRO A 506 -24.40 1.75 -10.35
N TYR A 507 -23.46 2.64 -10.67
CA TYR A 507 -23.54 3.43 -11.90
C TYR A 507 -22.16 3.67 -12.56
N PRO A 508 -21.99 3.32 -13.86
CA PRO A 508 -22.71 2.27 -14.59
C PRO A 508 -21.78 1.33 -15.36
N ASN A 509 -22.29 0.15 -15.72
CA ASN A 509 -21.94 -0.59 -16.95
C ASN A 509 -20.58 -0.23 -17.59
N ALA A 510 -19.55 -1.01 -17.31
CA ALA A 510 -18.18 -0.87 -17.81
C ALA A 510 -18.01 -1.01 -19.36
N ASN A 511 -19.03 -0.68 -20.17
CA ASN A 511 -19.01 -0.81 -21.63
C ASN A 511 -19.79 0.29 -22.40
N ARG A 512 -19.96 1.51 -21.88
CA ARG A 512 -20.36 2.64 -22.75
C ARG A 512 -19.43 3.82 -22.57
N GLY A 513 -18.85 4.25 -23.70
CA GLY A 513 -17.89 5.35 -23.79
C GLY A 513 -18.39 6.67 -23.21
N GLN A 514 -17.43 7.57 -23.06
CA GLN A 514 -17.44 8.92 -22.48
C GLN A 514 -18.60 9.85 -22.92
N GLY A 515 -19.84 9.50 -22.62
CA GLY A 515 -21.00 10.25 -23.05
C GLY A 515 -22.21 9.91 -22.20
N ASN A 516 -22.18 10.30 -20.92
CA ASN A 516 -23.35 10.69 -20.12
C ASN A 516 -22.88 11.17 -18.72
N ILE A 517 -22.26 12.35 -18.71
CA ILE A 517 -22.13 13.18 -17.51
C ILE A 517 -23.52 13.79 -17.28
N GLY A 518 -24.42 13.09 -16.58
CA GLY A 518 -25.81 13.56 -16.55
C GLY A 518 -26.80 12.84 -15.64
N VAL A 519 -26.35 12.08 -14.64
CA VAL A 519 -27.25 11.64 -13.57
C VAL A 519 -26.80 12.31 -12.28
N GLU A 520 -27.61 13.24 -11.79
CA GLU A 520 -27.39 13.95 -10.53
C GLU A 520 -27.11 12.95 -9.40
N ASN A 521 -25.89 12.99 -8.89
CA ASN A 521 -25.55 12.40 -7.61
C ASN A 521 -26.24 13.27 -6.54
N ARG A 522 -27.52 12.97 -6.23
CA ARG A 522 -28.27 13.70 -5.20
C ARG A 522 -27.73 13.30 -3.82
N VAL A 523 -26.78 14.08 -3.35
CA VAL A 523 -26.46 14.19 -1.93
C VAL A 523 -27.69 14.80 -1.25
N GLY A 524 -28.43 13.97 -0.51
CA GLY A 524 -29.53 14.41 0.36
C GLY A 524 -30.95 14.28 -0.23
N GLU A 525 -31.79 13.58 0.55
CA GLU A 525 -33.20 13.90 0.82
C GLU A 525 -34.24 13.76 -0.31
N THR A 526 -34.92 12.60 -0.34
CA THR A 526 -36.40 12.53 -0.34
C THR A 526 -36.87 11.14 0.10
N SER A 527 -36.71 10.81 1.39
CA SER A 527 -37.54 9.90 2.21
C SER A 527 -36.82 9.73 3.56
N GLY A 528 -37.56 9.91 4.66
CA GLY A 528 -37.05 10.17 6.02
C GLY A 528 -35.84 9.33 6.43
N PHE A 529 -34.73 10.03 6.73
CA PHE A 529 -33.52 9.42 7.25
C PHE A 529 -33.42 9.68 8.76
N PRO A 530 -33.11 8.67 9.58
CA PRO A 530 -32.98 7.26 9.20
C PRO A 530 -34.34 6.60 8.85
N ASP A 531 -34.31 5.55 8.01
CA ASP A 531 -35.51 4.79 7.60
C ASP A 531 -35.78 3.53 8.44
N TYR A 532 -35.07 3.35 9.56
CA TYR A 532 -35.24 2.21 10.46
C TYR A 532 -36.35 2.46 11.50
N GLN A 533 -36.97 1.38 11.99
CA GLN A 533 -37.94 1.43 13.07
C GLN A 533 -37.21 1.69 14.41
N ASP A 534 -37.52 2.83 15.04
CA ASP A 534 -37.05 3.25 16.38
C ASP A 534 -38.26 3.25 17.32
N ALA A 535 -38.63 2.07 17.83
CA ALA A 535 -39.88 1.91 18.59
C ALA A 535 -39.76 2.47 20.02
N ASN A 536 -38.54 2.60 20.53
CA ASN A 536 -38.24 3.12 21.87
C ASN A 536 -37.77 4.60 21.87
N SER A 537 -37.62 5.23 20.70
CA SER A 537 -37.17 6.61 20.51
C SER A 537 -35.76 6.91 21.02
N ASP A 538 -34.88 5.92 21.05
CA ASP A 538 -33.49 6.06 21.53
C ASP A 538 -32.52 6.53 20.43
N ARG A 539 -33.00 6.69 19.18
CA ARG A 539 -32.22 7.03 17.99
C ARG A 539 -31.22 5.96 17.54
N TYR A 540 -31.47 4.70 17.91
CA TYR A 540 -30.77 3.52 17.43
C TYR A 540 -31.75 2.56 16.73
N PRO A 541 -31.28 1.76 15.75
CA PRO A 541 -32.10 0.72 15.15
C PRO A 541 -32.37 -0.40 16.15
N GLU A 542 -33.64 -0.81 16.26
CA GLU A 542 -34.03 -1.99 17.02
C GLU A 542 -33.27 -3.23 16.50
N ASN A 543 -32.60 -3.97 17.39
CA ASN A 543 -31.68 -5.06 17.05
C ASN A 543 -32.42 -6.24 16.41
N THR A 544 -32.62 -6.15 15.11
CA THR A 544 -33.22 -7.16 14.27
C THR A 544 -32.31 -7.33 13.06
N ASN A 545 -32.19 -8.55 12.54
CA ASN A 545 -31.47 -8.87 11.30
C ASN A 545 -32.07 -8.19 10.04
N ARG A 546 -32.83 -7.09 10.19
CA ARG A 546 -33.60 -6.39 9.15
C ARG A 546 -32.86 -5.21 8.52
N VAL A 547 -31.82 -4.68 9.17
CA VAL A 547 -31.13 -3.44 8.77
C VAL A 547 -29.76 -3.74 8.13
N ARG A 548 -29.49 -3.14 6.96
CA ARG A 548 -28.20 -3.25 6.23
C ARG A 548 -27.40 -1.94 6.33
N LEU A 549 -26.07 -2.01 6.35
CA LEU A 549 -25.18 -0.85 6.23
C LEU A 549 -25.35 -0.21 4.84
N LYS A 550 -25.60 1.09 4.80
CA LYS A 550 -25.67 1.87 3.56
C LYS A 550 -24.33 2.56 3.34
N VAL A 551 -23.72 2.29 2.20
CA VAL A 551 -22.49 2.96 1.75
C VAL A 551 -22.73 3.68 0.42
N GLY A 552 -21.88 4.64 0.09
CA GLY A 552 -21.89 5.26 -1.23
C GLY A 552 -20.49 5.64 -1.67
N TYR A 553 -20.34 5.77 -2.98
CA TYR A 553 -19.10 6.10 -3.65
C TYR A 553 -19.30 7.39 -4.44
N ARG A 554 -18.28 8.26 -4.42
CA ARG A 554 -18.27 9.46 -5.25
C ARG A 554 -17.61 9.24 -6.61
N THR A 555 -16.64 8.33 -6.65
CA THR A 555 -15.89 7.89 -7.84
C THR A 555 -15.38 6.46 -7.62
N GLY A 556 -15.13 5.72 -8.71
CA GLY A 556 -14.35 4.48 -8.65
C GLY A 556 -12.85 4.71 -8.58
N ASP A 557 -12.36 5.95 -8.68
CA ASP A 557 -10.93 6.27 -8.59
C ASP A 557 -10.44 6.36 -7.13
N HIS A 558 -9.12 6.34 -6.98
CA HIS A 558 -8.43 6.60 -5.71
C HIS A 558 -8.75 8.00 -5.16
N THR A 559 -8.48 8.20 -3.88
CA THR A 559 -8.55 9.51 -3.23
C THR A 559 -7.26 9.80 -2.46
N GLY A 560 -6.94 11.09 -2.32
CA GLY A 560 -5.71 11.57 -1.67
C GLY A 560 -5.84 11.74 -0.14
N SER A 561 -6.85 11.15 0.48
CA SER A 561 -7.00 11.18 1.93
C SER A 561 -5.85 10.44 2.59
N SER A 562 -5.44 10.89 3.78
CA SER A 562 -4.47 10.15 4.57
C SER A 562 -5.07 8.85 5.09
N VAL A 563 -4.26 7.82 5.18
CA VAL A 563 -4.69 6.47 5.54
C VAL A 563 -4.27 6.09 6.96
N PRO A 564 -5.07 5.28 7.66
CA PRO A 564 -4.77 4.86 9.02
C PRO A 564 -3.59 3.89 9.06
N VAL A 565 -2.74 4.06 10.06
CA VAL A 565 -1.63 3.15 10.40
C VAL A 565 -1.86 2.61 11.80
N THR A 566 -1.67 1.30 11.98
CA THR A 566 -1.75 0.63 13.29
C THR A 566 -0.56 -0.30 13.48
N ALA A 567 0.04 -0.34 14.66
CA ALA A 567 1.27 -1.09 14.94
C ALA A 567 1.27 -1.82 16.30
N GLU A 568 1.90 -2.99 16.34
CA GLU A 568 2.11 -3.80 17.55
C GLU A 568 3.51 -4.46 17.54
N GLY A 569 4.08 -4.70 18.71
CA GLY A 569 5.38 -5.35 18.88
C GLY A 569 6.55 -4.38 18.83
N ALA A 570 7.71 -4.85 18.37
CA ALA A 570 8.98 -4.17 18.49
C ALA A 570 8.98 -2.80 17.79
N GLY A 571 9.11 -1.71 18.57
CA GLY A 571 9.19 -0.35 18.02
C GLY A 571 7.87 0.20 17.48
N ALA A 572 6.73 -0.41 17.83
CA ALA A 572 5.41 0.03 17.42
C ALA A 572 5.14 1.53 17.67
N LEU A 573 5.64 2.08 18.79
CA LEU A 573 5.43 3.49 19.14
C LEU A 573 6.03 4.50 18.17
N LEU A 574 6.94 4.07 17.29
CA LEU A 574 7.44 4.92 16.21
C LEU A 574 6.34 5.33 15.22
N PHE A 575 5.22 4.61 15.16
CA PHE A 575 4.13 4.80 14.22
C PHE A 575 2.96 5.62 14.78
N TYR A 576 3.16 6.33 15.89
CA TYR A 576 2.20 7.32 16.38
C TYR A 576 2.23 8.63 15.58
N GLY A 577 1.09 9.29 15.47
CA GLY A 577 0.95 10.65 14.93
C GLY A 577 0.69 10.70 13.41
N TYR A 578 0.92 11.86 12.82
CA TYR A 578 0.72 12.13 11.38
C TYR A 578 2.08 12.26 10.69
N TYR A 579 2.30 11.55 9.59
CA TYR A 579 3.58 11.57 8.88
C TYR A 579 3.43 11.27 7.39
N ASP A 580 4.50 11.53 6.64
CA ASP A 580 4.55 11.20 5.22
C ASP A 580 4.74 9.69 5.02
N GLN A 581 4.18 9.10 3.97
CA GLN A 581 4.31 7.66 3.71
C GLN A 581 5.77 7.20 3.57
N THR A 582 6.68 8.08 3.13
CA THR A 582 8.11 7.80 3.10
C THR A 582 8.71 7.55 4.48
N ASP A 583 8.10 8.07 5.55
CA ASP A 583 8.57 7.83 6.91
C ASP A 583 8.29 6.40 7.39
N ILE A 584 7.40 5.64 6.74
CA ILE A 584 7.18 4.21 7.05
C ILE A 584 8.49 3.43 6.85
N PHE A 585 9.22 3.67 5.76
CA PHE A 585 10.54 3.08 5.51
C PHE A 585 11.51 3.36 6.66
N PHE A 586 11.67 4.63 7.03
CA PHE A 586 12.62 5.04 8.06
C PHE A 586 12.20 4.58 9.46
N LYS A 587 10.90 4.54 9.76
CA LYS A 587 10.37 4.02 11.03
C LYS A 587 10.57 2.51 11.13
N MET A 588 10.35 1.75 10.06
CA MET A 588 10.69 0.32 9.98
C MET A 588 12.20 0.11 10.20
N ALA A 589 13.04 0.85 9.48
CA ALA A 589 14.49 0.79 9.65
C ALA A 589 14.91 1.16 11.09
N ARG A 590 14.27 2.16 11.70
CA ARG A 590 14.53 2.59 13.07
C ARG A 590 14.09 1.54 14.10
N ALA A 591 13.00 0.82 13.87
CA ALA A 591 12.56 -0.29 14.73
C ALA A 591 13.61 -1.40 14.82
N LEU A 592 14.40 -1.63 13.76
CA LEU A 592 15.50 -2.61 13.72
C LEU A 592 16.78 -2.13 14.45
N THR A 593 16.96 -0.82 14.60
CA THR A 593 18.17 -0.21 15.19
C THR A 593 17.98 0.31 16.61
N LEU A 594 16.75 0.36 17.13
CA LEU A 594 16.48 0.77 18.50
C LEU A 594 16.32 -0.42 19.45
N ASN A 595 16.84 -0.27 20.66
CA ASN A 595 16.37 -1.08 21.80
C ASN A 595 15.09 -0.42 22.35
N THR A 596 13.95 -1.03 22.04
CA THR A 596 12.61 -0.54 22.41
C THR A 596 12.01 -1.32 23.57
N GLN A 597 12.74 -2.27 24.16
CA GLN A 597 12.16 -3.27 25.07
C GLN A 597 11.46 -2.67 26.30
N ALA A 598 12.04 -1.64 26.92
CA ALA A 598 11.41 -0.96 28.06
C ALA A 598 10.09 -0.27 27.67
N LEU A 599 10.04 0.29 26.46
CA LEU A 599 8.88 1.00 25.95
C LEU A 599 7.78 0.02 25.48
N ASP A 600 8.18 -1.06 24.82
CA ASP A 600 7.29 -2.14 24.40
C ASP A 600 6.65 -2.82 25.63
N ASN A 601 7.43 -3.06 26.70
CA ASN A 601 6.92 -3.58 27.97
C ASN A 601 5.89 -2.63 28.63
N ALA A 602 6.07 -1.31 28.50
CA ALA A 602 5.13 -0.34 29.07
C ALA A 602 3.79 -0.33 28.32
N LEU A 603 3.81 -0.46 27.00
CA LEU A 603 2.58 -0.64 26.19
C LEU A 603 1.85 -1.92 26.58
N ASP A 604 2.59 -3.02 26.76
CA ASP A 604 2.03 -4.31 27.14
C ASP A 604 1.45 -4.30 28.55
N TYR A 605 2.11 -3.63 29.49
CA TYR A 605 1.56 -3.42 30.83
C TYR A 605 0.25 -2.63 30.78
N LYS A 606 0.19 -1.53 29.99
CA LYS A 606 -1.06 -0.78 29.80
C LYS A 606 -2.19 -1.69 29.30
N ARG A 607 -1.90 -2.55 28.31
CA ARG A 607 -2.88 -3.52 27.79
C ARG A 607 -3.36 -4.53 28.84
N SER A 608 -2.49 -4.97 29.75
CA SER A 608 -2.87 -5.96 30.77
C SER A 608 -3.69 -5.38 31.93
N VAL A 609 -3.61 -4.06 32.14
CA VAL A 609 -4.39 -3.34 33.17
C VAL A 609 -5.65 -2.68 32.60
N ASP A 610 -5.71 -2.42 31.29
CA ASP A 610 -6.94 -1.98 30.63
C ASP A 610 -8.00 -3.08 30.75
N VAL A 611 -9.02 -2.83 31.56
CA VAL A 611 -10.15 -3.73 31.76
C VAL A 611 -10.87 -3.86 30.41
N PRO A 612 -11.01 -5.07 29.82
CA PRO A 612 -11.78 -5.22 28.60
C PRO A 612 -13.19 -4.68 28.82
N TYR A 613 -13.75 -4.01 27.80
CA TYR A 613 -15.14 -3.55 27.81
C TYR A 613 -16.03 -4.68 28.34
N PHE A 614 -16.70 -4.42 29.47
CA PHE A 614 -17.47 -5.40 30.21
C PHE A 614 -18.55 -6.03 29.30
N THR A 615 -18.37 -7.28 28.92
CA THR A 615 -19.51 -8.19 28.72
C THR A 615 -19.42 -9.23 29.84
N PRO A 616 -20.21 -9.13 30.92
CA PRO A 616 -20.30 -10.22 31.86
C PRO A 616 -20.92 -11.40 31.11
N ALA A 617 -20.10 -12.36 30.71
CA ALA A 617 -20.58 -13.63 30.21
C ALA A 617 -21.22 -14.38 31.38
N ILE A 618 -22.51 -14.13 31.56
CA ILE A 618 -23.37 -14.81 32.53
C ILE A 618 -23.85 -16.11 31.89
N GLN A 619 -23.50 -17.25 32.49
CA GLN A 619 -24.21 -18.50 32.24
C GLN A 619 -25.34 -18.63 33.25
N LEU A 620 -26.57 -18.71 32.76
CA LEU A 620 -27.73 -19.10 33.55
C LEU A 620 -27.82 -20.62 33.56
N ARG A 621 -27.83 -21.22 34.75
CA ARG A 621 -28.19 -22.63 34.93
C ARG A 621 -29.57 -22.69 35.55
N GLU A 622 -30.52 -23.26 34.81
CA GLU A 622 -31.86 -23.52 35.34
C GLU A 622 -31.86 -24.87 36.07
N LYS A 623 -32.17 -24.83 37.37
CA LYS A 623 -32.69 -25.99 38.12
C LYS A 623 -34.15 -25.71 38.45
N PRO A 624 -35.02 -26.73 38.61
CA PRO A 624 -36.38 -26.51 39.06
C PRO A 624 -36.39 -25.80 40.43
N GLY A 625 -36.78 -24.52 40.45
CA GLY A 625 -36.93 -23.71 41.67
C GLY A 625 -35.76 -22.78 42.07
N GLU A 626 -34.62 -22.79 41.37
CA GLU A 626 -33.51 -21.84 41.62
C GLU A 626 -32.85 -21.39 40.30
N VAL A 627 -32.63 -20.07 40.15
CA VAL A 627 -31.80 -19.50 39.07
C VAL A 627 -30.41 -19.23 39.62
N GLU A 628 -29.38 -19.91 39.10
CA GLU A 628 -27.98 -19.68 39.47
C GLU A 628 -27.26 -18.89 38.35
N ILE A 629 -26.59 -17.80 38.73
CA ILE A 629 -25.79 -16.95 37.83
C ILE A 629 -24.31 -17.28 38.03
N GLN A 630 -23.66 -17.76 36.98
CA GLN A 630 -22.22 -17.98 36.97
C GLN A 630 -21.53 -16.98 36.03
N LEU A 631 -20.66 -16.13 36.58
CA LEU A 631 -19.73 -15.33 35.80
C LEU A 631 -18.63 -16.25 35.28
N LYS A 632 -18.31 -16.16 33.99
CA LYS A 632 -17.42 -17.10 33.26
C LYS A 632 -16.07 -17.38 33.93
N ASN A 633 -15.58 -16.52 34.84
CA ASN A 633 -14.38 -16.71 35.68
C ASN A 633 -14.53 -16.17 37.12
N GLY A 634 -15.76 -15.99 37.63
CA GLY A 634 -16.02 -15.44 38.97
C GLY A 634 -16.62 -16.45 39.95
N PRO A 635 -16.68 -16.14 41.26
CA PRO A 635 -17.36 -16.98 42.23
C PRO A 635 -18.85 -17.13 41.88
N LEU A 636 -19.44 -18.26 42.27
CA LEU A 636 -20.88 -18.48 42.15
C LEU A 636 -21.62 -17.42 42.98
N VAL A 637 -22.49 -16.65 42.33
CA VAL A 637 -23.34 -15.68 43.00
C VAL A 637 -24.76 -16.23 43.00
N LYS A 638 -25.31 -16.52 44.18
CA LYS A 638 -26.75 -16.78 44.31
C LYS A 638 -27.46 -15.43 44.23
N PRO A 639 -28.26 -15.15 43.19
CA PRO A 639 -29.06 -13.93 43.19
C PRO A 639 -30.05 -14.02 44.35
N ARG A 640 -30.05 -13.00 45.21
CA ARG A 640 -31.12 -12.81 46.17
C ARG A 640 -32.31 -12.29 45.36
N LEU A 641 -33.35 -13.11 45.20
CA LEU A 641 -34.61 -12.64 44.64
C LEU A 641 -35.13 -11.54 45.55
N LEU A 642 -35.25 -10.32 45.01
CA LEU A 642 -36.06 -9.28 45.62
C LEU A 642 -37.50 -9.78 45.55
N THR A 643 -38.01 -10.28 46.68
CA THR A 643 -39.44 -10.48 46.86
C THR A 643 -40.06 -9.12 47.17
N ASP A 644 -41.30 -8.88 46.72
CA ASP A 644 -42.11 -7.65 46.94
C ASP A 644 -42.28 -7.22 48.42
N ALA A 645 -41.64 -7.92 49.38
CA ALA A 645 -41.62 -7.63 50.80
C ALA A 645 -40.41 -6.77 51.27
N ASP A 646 -39.41 -6.52 50.42
CA ASP A 646 -38.30 -5.62 50.76
C ASP A 646 -38.70 -4.18 50.42
N GLY A 647 -39.27 -3.51 51.42
CA GLY A 647 -40.08 -2.30 51.32
C GLY A 647 -39.51 -1.12 50.54
N CYS A 648 -40.42 -0.47 49.82
CA CYS A 648 -40.36 0.94 49.48
C CYS A 648 -40.33 1.74 50.81
N GLY A 649 -39.15 2.14 51.24
CA GLY A 649 -38.93 2.96 52.42
C GLY A 649 -38.08 4.16 52.04
N ASP A 650 -38.70 5.34 52.08
CA ASP A 650 -38.04 6.63 52.00
C ASP A 650 -36.94 6.73 53.08
N GLU A 651 -35.69 6.93 52.68
CA GLU A 651 -34.71 7.61 53.54
C GLU A 651 -33.90 8.65 52.75
N GLU A 652 -34.17 9.89 53.14
CA GLU A 652 -33.42 11.09 52.90
C GLU A 652 -31.97 11.01 53.44
N GLN A 653 -31.07 11.71 52.75
CA GLN A 653 -29.80 12.28 53.24
C GLN A 653 -28.71 11.35 53.78
N SER A 654 -27.56 11.31 53.10
CA SER A 654 -26.41 12.15 53.50
C SER A 654 -25.17 11.91 52.62
N SER A 655 -24.29 12.89 52.70
CA SER A 655 -23.18 13.27 51.83
C SER A 655 -21.87 12.46 51.93
N LYS A 656 -21.28 12.20 50.74
CA LYS A 656 -19.85 12.32 50.32
C LYS A 656 -18.75 11.45 50.97
N PRO A 657 -17.57 11.30 50.31
CA PRO A 657 -17.23 11.56 48.90
C PRO A 657 -16.99 10.28 48.08
#